data_AF-A0A094KG10-F1
#
_entry.id   AF-A0A094KG10-F1
#
_cell.length_a   1.000
_cell.length_b   1.000
_cell.length_c   1.000
_cell.angle_alpha   90.00
_cell.angle_beta   90.00
_cell.angle_gamma   90.00
#
_symmetry.space_group_name_H-M   'P 1'
#
loop_
_entity.id
_entity.type
_entity.pdbx_description
1 polymer ?
#
loop_
_entity_poly.entity_id
_entity_poly.type
_entity_poly.pdbx_seq_one_letter_code
_entity_poly.pdbx_strand_id
1 'polypeptide(L)'
;MWRIPFVSRLNLSEYVALVVSFVLVGLEALIRVLTLALPTSIIALCYRASKRLFHYSTSTAAKKSVSRQSSRSSAIRDASDFVDLCALSGYLAEEHVVQTSDGYLLGLHRLGWKRGEEGVNVNSSKGGIKKPVVYLHHGLLMNSEVWVCLTDEERCLPFHLVEKGYDVWFGNNRGNKYSKKSIHHPPTATAFWDFSMDEFAFHDIPDSIDYILSTTYQPSLSYIGFSQGTAQAFATLSIHPKLNDRVNVFIALAPAMSPAGLRNGVVDSLMKASPEVLFLLFGRRSILSSTTMWQSIMYPPIFVRAIDASLAFLFGWYGKNISMAQKLAAYPHLYSFTSTKSVVHWFQIIRTASFQLYDDDVQPPLRLGSVSKYTKVARFPTRNIKTPVVLVYGGSDSLVDIDVMLKQLPAHTVATEIPHFEHLDLLWARDVDTLVFPHVIDALESFSEPGHTEEHFAKYRAARHASLGPGARRPHNPTESTSKSLGSSYADVADVTPDVDEENLVLDGPRRNTDGARPSLANRRKIRGRPGSEGTEYDSTSSSEIAHVTTARATEYENPTDTDTRDTTNPTKLRVFYRAHSLSPVIDPHLDVVATIMAAAAITQTGARFPGIAALFEKSSISSSDSVDASRKKDAVANMFLSSAATRSSPGDLTKGLVEKHLSGSSKTLRLQDFKLLRILGTGTFARVWLVKLAHPMQGAEDRVFALKVLRKTEVIKLKQVDHVNHERAILADVAGYPFITTLITTFTDSECLYMLLDYCPGGEIFSYLRRQRRFPEHASRFYLAEIVLILEFLHEREGVAYRDLKPENILLDAAGHVKLVDFGFAKRVRDRETYTLCGTPEYLAPEVIQSQGHSTAVDWWALGILMYEFITGYPPFWHQNPMEIYKQIIHKRITFPPHDPPISSDAQDLILALCTVDRSHRLGNLSGGAADVKSHPFFASVNWDDVYARRHNGPIIPKLSGASDDSCFERYSEDEGQVDIYTQEAREKWDSAFEGF
;
A
#
# COMPACT_ATOMS: atom_id res chain seq x y z
N MET A 1 0.91 -56.56 9.31
CA MET A 1 0.84 -55.13 9.71
C MET A 1 -0.40 -54.53 9.06
N TRP A 2 -1.35 -54.02 9.85
CA TRP A 2 -2.66 -53.57 9.32
C TRP A 2 -2.51 -52.23 8.58
N ARG A 3 -3.14 -52.10 7.41
CA ARG A 3 -3.18 -50.85 6.63
C ARG A 3 -4.51 -50.14 6.90
N ILE A 4 -4.46 -48.99 7.57
CA ILE A 4 -5.64 -48.15 7.83
C ILE A 4 -5.86 -47.22 6.61
N PRO A 5 -7.10 -46.97 6.15
CA PRO A 5 -7.35 -46.33 4.85
C PRO A 5 -6.86 -44.88 4.68
N PHE A 6 -6.53 -44.19 5.78
CA PHE A 6 -5.95 -42.84 5.78
C PHE A 6 -4.40 -42.82 5.70
N VAL A 7 -3.74 -43.98 5.83
CA VAL A 7 -2.34 -44.05 6.32
C VAL A 7 -1.28 -44.33 5.23
N SER A 8 -1.68 -44.63 3.99
CA SER A 8 -0.74 -45.19 2.99
C SER A 8 0.09 -44.17 2.16
N ARG A 9 0.35 -42.96 2.68
CA ARG A 9 1.18 -41.95 1.97
C ARG A 9 2.24 -41.24 2.81
N LEU A 10 2.16 -41.32 4.14
CA LEU A 10 3.11 -40.65 5.02
C LEU A 10 3.83 -41.67 5.90
N ASN A 11 5.14 -41.48 6.09
CA ASN A 11 5.93 -42.28 7.01
C ASN A 11 5.52 -42.00 8.47
N LEU A 12 5.85 -42.89 9.42
CA LEU A 12 5.52 -42.68 10.84
C LEU A 12 6.15 -41.38 11.38
N SER A 13 7.35 -41.03 10.92
CA SER A 13 8.02 -39.75 11.18
C SER A 13 7.23 -38.53 10.69
N GLU A 14 6.52 -38.66 9.58
CA GLU A 14 5.74 -37.58 8.96
C GLU A 14 4.39 -37.41 9.65
N TYR A 15 3.79 -38.49 10.15
CA TYR A 15 2.65 -38.40 11.08
C TYR A 15 3.05 -37.74 12.40
N VAL A 16 4.21 -38.08 12.96
CA VAL A 16 4.74 -37.40 14.16
C VAL A 16 4.98 -35.92 13.88
N ALA A 17 5.59 -35.58 12.74
CA ALA A 17 5.77 -34.18 12.32
C ALA A 17 4.43 -33.43 12.21
N LEU A 18 3.41 -34.02 11.59
CA LEU A 18 2.08 -33.42 11.47
C LEU A 18 1.42 -33.18 12.84
N VAL A 19 1.52 -34.14 13.76
CA VAL A 19 0.99 -34.01 15.14
C VAL A 19 1.75 -32.94 15.92
N VAL A 20 3.08 -32.92 15.83
CA VAL A 20 3.92 -31.86 16.41
C VAL A 20 3.53 -30.49 15.83
N SER A 21 3.25 -30.41 14.53
CA SER A 21 2.76 -29.18 13.90
C SER A 21 1.45 -28.69 14.51
N PHE A 22 0.46 -29.57 14.71
CA PHE A 22 -0.80 -29.19 15.39
C PHE A 22 -0.63 -28.77 16.86
N VAL A 23 0.32 -29.36 17.59
CA VAL A 23 0.61 -28.97 18.99
C VAL A 23 1.19 -27.55 19.06
N LEU A 24 2.16 -27.25 18.19
CA LEU A 24 2.81 -25.94 18.13
C LEU A 24 1.88 -24.85 17.58
N VAL A 25 0.96 -25.20 16.67
CA VAL A 25 -0.18 -24.36 16.26
C VAL A 25 -1.02 -23.94 17.47
N GLY A 26 -1.37 -24.89 18.35
CA GLY A 26 -2.12 -24.62 19.58
C GLY A 26 -1.34 -23.73 20.56
N LEU A 27 -0.02 -23.93 20.63
CA LEU A 27 0.88 -23.10 21.43
C LEU A 27 0.94 -21.66 20.92
N GLU A 28 1.03 -21.43 19.60
CA GLU A 28 1.03 -20.08 19.02
C GLU A 28 -0.31 -19.37 19.20
N ALA A 29 -1.44 -20.07 19.08
CA ALA A 29 -2.75 -19.51 19.37
C ALA A 29 -2.86 -19.03 20.84
N LEU A 30 -2.31 -19.81 21.78
CA LEU A 30 -2.20 -19.44 23.19
C LEU A 30 -1.25 -18.24 23.39
N ILE A 31 -0.06 -18.26 22.79
CA ILE A 31 0.91 -17.15 22.87
C ILE A 31 0.29 -15.85 22.36
N ARG A 32 -0.41 -15.87 21.22
CA ARG A 32 -1.07 -14.70 20.64
C ARG A 32 -2.19 -14.13 21.50
N VAL A 33 -2.98 -14.98 22.15
CA VAL A 33 -4.01 -14.53 23.11
C VAL A 33 -3.37 -13.92 24.36
N LEU A 34 -2.32 -14.56 24.88
CA LEU A 34 -1.56 -14.03 26.02
C LEU A 34 -0.91 -12.68 25.67
N THR A 35 -0.33 -12.53 24.47
CA THR A 35 0.45 -11.32 24.10
C THR A 35 -0.41 -10.12 23.74
N LEU A 36 -1.63 -10.32 23.22
CA LEU A 36 -2.63 -9.25 23.13
C LEU A 36 -3.08 -8.72 24.50
N ALA A 37 -2.88 -9.50 25.57
CA ALA A 37 -3.17 -9.13 26.95
C ALA A 37 -1.93 -8.72 27.77
N LEU A 38 -0.72 -8.70 27.19
CA LEU A 38 0.51 -8.33 27.91
C LEU A 38 0.66 -6.81 28.07
N PRO A 39 0.67 -6.25 29.29
CA PRO A 39 1.08 -4.87 29.51
C PRO A 39 2.54 -4.65 29.10
N THR A 40 2.88 -3.42 28.71
CA THR A 40 4.25 -3.00 28.36
C THR A 40 5.27 -3.34 29.46
N SER A 41 4.86 -3.31 30.73
CA SER A 41 5.64 -3.76 31.89
C SER A 41 6.14 -5.21 31.80
N ILE A 42 5.35 -6.12 31.21
CA ILE A 42 5.73 -7.53 31.03
C ILE A 42 6.61 -7.69 29.79
N ILE A 43 6.36 -6.97 28.70
CA ILE A 43 7.28 -6.91 27.54
C ILE A 43 8.68 -6.45 28.02
N ALA A 44 8.75 -5.39 28.84
CA ALA A 44 9.99 -4.92 29.45
C ALA A 44 10.58 -5.91 30.48
N LEU A 45 9.77 -6.76 31.13
CA LEU A 45 10.26 -7.85 31.98
C LEU A 45 10.91 -8.97 31.15
N CYS A 46 10.23 -9.43 30.10
CA CYS A 46 10.73 -10.47 29.20
C CYS A 46 11.98 -10.01 28.43
N TYR A 47 12.05 -8.75 28.02
CA TYR A 47 13.26 -8.15 27.44
C TYR A 47 14.43 -8.11 28.44
N ARG A 48 14.17 -7.73 29.71
CA ARG A 48 15.19 -7.79 30.77
C ARG A 48 15.62 -9.23 31.09
N ALA A 49 14.69 -10.19 31.05
CA ALA A 49 14.96 -11.60 31.26
C ALA A 49 15.81 -12.20 30.12
N SER A 50 15.46 -11.93 28.86
CA SER A 50 16.22 -12.38 27.70
C SER A 50 17.62 -11.74 27.64
N LYS A 51 17.75 -10.46 28.01
CA LYS A 51 19.06 -9.81 28.19
C LYS A 51 19.89 -10.46 29.30
N ARG A 52 19.30 -10.79 30.45
CA ARG A 52 19.99 -11.55 31.53
C ARG A 52 20.43 -12.94 31.04
N LEU A 53 19.57 -13.66 30.33
CA LEU A 53 19.87 -14.97 29.74
C LEU A 53 21.05 -14.88 28.77
N PHE A 54 21.10 -13.85 27.90
CA PHE A 54 22.26 -13.59 27.05
C PHE A 54 23.54 -13.37 27.87
N HIS A 55 23.49 -12.54 28.91
CA HIS A 55 24.66 -12.30 29.75
C HIS A 55 25.07 -13.52 30.59
N TYR A 56 24.18 -14.47 30.87
CA TYR A 56 24.51 -15.74 31.52
C TYR A 56 25.13 -16.75 30.53
N SER A 57 24.51 -16.91 29.36
CA SER A 57 24.83 -17.94 28.36
C SER A 57 26.02 -17.60 27.44
N THR A 58 26.50 -16.35 27.39
CA THR A 58 27.55 -15.93 26.42
C THR A 58 28.94 -15.69 27.00
N SER A 59 29.96 -16.00 26.19
CA SER A 59 31.36 -15.78 26.53
C SER A 59 31.72 -14.29 26.62
N THR A 60 32.78 -13.97 27.37
CA THR A 60 33.28 -12.60 27.57
C THR A 60 33.66 -11.92 26.24
N ALA A 61 34.11 -12.68 25.24
CA ALA A 61 34.39 -12.17 23.90
C ALA A 61 33.11 -11.72 23.15
N ALA A 62 32.04 -12.51 23.22
CA ALA A 62 30.74 -12.17 22.63
C ALA A 62 30.07 -10.98 23.34
N LYS A 63 30.28 -10.84 24.66
CA LYS A 63 29.87 -9.64 25.42
C LYS A 63 30.63 -8.40 24.95
N LYS A 64 31.94 -8.52 24.69
CA LYS A 64 32.82 -7.42 24.26
C LYS A 64 32.59 -7.00 22.79
N SER A 65 32.08 -7.88 21.92
CA SER A 65 31.67 -7.50 20.55
C SER A 65 30.33 -6.76 20.55
N VAL A 66 29.36 -7.20 21.35
CA VAL A 66 28.07 -6.51 21.54
C VAL A 66 28.27 -5.13 22.18
N SER A 67 29.13 -5.00 23.19
CA SER A 67 29.45 -3.70 23.80
C SER A 67 30.26 -2.76 22.89
N ARG A 68 30.71 -3.23 21.72
CA ARG A 68 31.50 -2.49 20.73
C ARG A 68 30.71 -2.21 19.45
N GLN A 69 29.39 -2.39 19.47
CA GLN A 69 28.52 -1.96 18.38
C GLN A 69 28.66 -0.46 18.12
N SER A 70 28.70 -0.08 16.84
CA SER A 70 28.68 1.32 16.45
C SER A 70 27.32 1.96 16.77
N SER A 71 27.33 3.27 17.04
CA SER A 71 26.11 4.08 17.13
C SER A 71 25.19 3.84 15.92
N ARG A 72 25.78 3.81 14.71
CA ARG A 72 25.11 3.55 13.43
C ARG A 72 24.37 2.21 13.36
N SER A 73 24.92 1.11 13.90
CA SER A 73 24.24 -0.20 13.93
C SER A 73 22.98 -0.19 14.81
N SER A 74 22.96 0.61 15.88
CA SER A 74 21.75 0.80 16.69
C SER A 74 20.77 1.77 16.02
N ALA A 75 21.26 2.88 15.47
CA ALA A 75 20.42 3.85 14.77
C ALA A 75 19.63 3.20 13.61
N ILE A 76 20.27 2.33 12.81
CA ILE A 76 19.59 1.58 11.74
C ILE A 76 18.51 0.67 12.33
N ARG A 77 18.83 -0.20 13.29
CA ARG A 77 17.86 -1.12 13.94
C ARG A 77 16.64 -0.38 14.49
N ASP A 78 16.87 0.79 15.07
CA ASP A 78 15.87 1.56 15.80
C ASP A 78 15.10 2.55 14.89
N ALA A 79 15.44 2.63 13.58
CA ALA A 79 14.70 3.39 12.58
C ALA A 79 13.30 2.82 12.36
N SER A 80 12.31 3.69 12.18
CA SER A 80 10.91 3.26 12.14
C SER A 80 10.43 2.82 10.75
N ASP A 81 10.97 3.41 9.69
CA ASP A 81 10.58 3.18 8.30
C ASP A 81 11.73 3.41 7.29
N PHE A 82 11.38 3.33 6.00
CA PHE A 82 12.30 3.52 4.87
C PHE A 82 12.88 4.94 4.79
N VAL A 83 12.08 5.96 5.14
CA VAL A 83 12.48 7.37 5.08
C VAL A 83 13.51 7.66 6.17
N ASP A 84 13.28 7.16 7.39
CA ASP A 84 14.26 7.21 8.49
C ASP A 84 15.60 6.55 8.09
N LEU A 85 15.56 5.36 7.47
CA LEU A 85 16.76 4.64 7.03
C LEU A 85 17.58 5.42 5.98
N CYS A 86 16.90 6.10 5.06
CA CYS A 86 17.54 6.97 4.08
C CYS A 86 18.11 8.24 4.74
N ALA A 87 17.36 8.85 5.66
CA ALA A 87 17.77 10.03 6.42
C ALA A 87 19.00 9.77 7.32
N LEU A 88 19.15 8.57 7.90
CA LEU A 88 20.35 8.14 8.62
C LEU A 88 21.61 8.08 7.75
N SER A 89 21.45 8.02 6.43
CA SER A 89 22.52 8.16 5.46
C SER A 89 22.51 9.53 4.77
N GLY A 90 21.60 10.43 5.12
CA GLY A 90 21.49 11.77 4.53
C GLY A 90 21.00 11.79 3.09
N TYR A 91 20.10 10.87 2.73
CA TYR A 91 19.33 10.90 1.48
C TYR A 91 17.87 11.24 1.77
N LEU A 92 17.26 12.08 0.92
CA LEU A 92 15.83 12.39 0.98
C LEU A 92 15.05 11.36 0.13
N ALA A 93 14.03 10.74 0.72
CA ALA A 93 13.15 9.79 0.06
C ALA A 93 11.75 10.36 -0.16
N GLU A 94 11.12 10.03 -1.29
CA GLU A 94 9.69 10.28 -1.54
C GLU A 94 8.89 8.99 -1.33
N GLU A 95 7.65 9.14 -0.84
CA GLU A 95 6.66 8.06 -0.75
C GLU A 95 5.54 8.28 -1.79
N HIS A 96 5.14 7.21 -2.48
CA HIS A 96 4.13 7.23 -3.53
C HIS A 96 3.07 6.15 -3.27
N VAL A 97 1.80 6.49 -3.41
CA VAL A 97 0.69 5.52 -3.31
C VAL A 97 0.19 5.16 -4.69
N VAL A 98 0.36 3.91 -5.09
CA VAL A 98 -0.10 3.36 -6.37
C VAL A 98 -1.33 2.50 -6.13
N GLN A 99 -2.43 2.81 -6.81
CA GLN A 99 -3.60 1.95 -6.82
C GLN A 99 -3.47 0.91 -7.94
N THR A 100 -3.55 -0.37 -7.61
CA THR A 100 -3.63 -1.44 -8.59
C THR A 100 -5.01 -1.48 -9.26
N SER A 101 -5.04 -2.00 -10.48
CA SER A 101 -6.23 -2.26 -11.29
C SER A 101 -7.28 -3.15 -10.59
N ASP A 102 -6.84 -4.06 -9.71
CA ASP A 102 -7.74 -4.85 -8.86
C ASP A 102 -8.12 -4.17 -7.54
N GLY A 103 -7.44 -3.09 -7.11
CA GLY A 103 -7.86 -2.21 -6.01
C GLY A 103 -7.07 -2.36 -4.70
N TYR A 104 -5.82 -2.82 -4.75
CA TYR A 104 -4.86 -2.68 -3.65
C TYR A 104 -4.15 -1.33 -3.74
N LEU A 105 -3.68 -0.82 -2.61
CA LEU A 105 -2.87 0.39 -2.54
C LEU A 105 -1.44 0.00 -2.13
N LEU A 106 -0.49 0.21 -3.03
CA LEU A 106 0.92 -0.10 -2.86
C LEU A 106 1.70 1.15 -2.44
N GLY A 107 2.53 1.04 -1.41
CA GLY A 107 3.44 2.10 -1.00
C GLY A 107 4.79 1.94 -1.68
N LEU A 108 5.02 2.68 -2.77
CA LEU A 108 6.31 2.76 -3.45
C LEU A 108 7.18 3.84 -2.80
N HIS A 109 8.50 3.65 -2.85
CA HIS A 109 9.45 4.68 -2.43
C HIS A 109 10.33 5.11 -3.60
N ARG A 110 10.94 6.30 -3.50
CA ARG A 110 11.85 6.83 -4.51
C ARG A 110 13.02 7.59 -3.87
N LEU A 111 14.20 7.44 -4.47
CA LEU A 111 15.38 8.28 -4.26
C LEU A 111 15.73 8.96 -5.59
N GLY A 112 15.23 10.19 -5.79
CA GLY A 112 15.46 10.97 -7.00
C GLY A 112 16.73 11.82 -6.98
N TRP A 113 17.23 12.18 -5.80
CA TRP A 113 18.32 13.17 -5.62
C TRP A 113 19.59 12.52 -5.10
N LYS A 114 20.71 12.82 -5.78
CA LYS A 114 22.04 12.66 -5.17
C LYS A 114 22.27 13.77 -4.16
N ARG A 115 23.25 13.62 -3.28
CA ARG A 115 23.56 14.66 -2.29
C ARG A 115 23.85 16.01 -2.94
N GLY A 116 23.21 17.07 -2.48
CA GLY A 116 23.33 18.43 -3.02
C GLY A 116 22.45 18.71 -4.25
N GLU A 117 21.59 17.79 -4.69
CA GLU A 117 20.53 18.03 -5.67
C GLU A 117 19.14 18.19 -5.03
N GLU A 118 19.02 18.22 -3.71
CA GLU A 118 17.74 18.24 -3.00
C GLU A 118 16.88 19.45 -3.43
N GLY A 119 15.62 19.18 -3.79
CA GLY A 119 14.69 20.21 -4.28
C GLY A 119 14.87 20.58 -5.77
N VAL A 120 15.85 20.02 -6.48
CA VAL A 120 15.93 20.13 -7.94
C VAL A 120 14.87 19.22 -8.58
N ASN A 121 14.17 19.72 -9.60
CA ASN A 121 13.26 18.91 -10.39
C ASN A 121 14.00 17.75 -11.07
N VAL A 122 13.70 16.50 -10.71
CA VAL A 122 14.25 15.28 -11.34
C VAL A 122 13.11 14.51 -12.01
N ASN A 123 13.25 14.26 -13.32
CA ASN A 123 12.27 13.55 -14.14
C ASN A 123 10.83 14.14 -14.03
N SER A 124 10.70 15.47 -13.92
CA SER A 124 9.41 16.17 -13.96
C SER A 124 9.20 16.95 -15.27
N SER A 125 7.93 17.22 -15.61
CA SER A 125 7.49 17.48 -17.00
C SER A 125 8.01 18.75 -17.69
N LYS A 126 8.63 19.70 -16.97
CA LYS A 126 9.28 20.89 -17.58
C LYS A 126 10.55 21.29 -16.82
N GLY A 127 11.70 21.26 -17.52
CA GLY A 127 12.94 21.91 -17.08
C GLY A 127 13.79 21.17 -16.02
N GLY A 128 13.41 19.94 -15.64
CA GLY A 128 14.17 19.14 -14.67
C GLY A 128 15.37 18.37 -15.25
N ILE A 129 16.24 17.88 -14.37
CA ILE A 129 17.29 16.91 -14.70
C ILE A 129 16.62 15.61 -15.14
N LYS A 130 16.99 15.09 -16.32
CA LYS A 130 16.58 13.75 -16.76
C LYS A 130 17.58 12.72 -16.27
N LYS A 131 17.08 11.69 -15.57
CA LYS A 131 17.87 10.56 -15.06
C LYS A 131 17.27 9.23 -15.55
N PRO A 132 18.09 8.24 -15.94
CA PRO A 132 17.61 6.89 -16.21
C PRO A 132 16.98 6.29 -14.95
N VAL A 133 15.82 5.63 -15.11
CA VAL A 133 15.03 5.10 -13.99
C VAL A 133 15.36 3.63 -13.72
N VAL A 134 15.54 3.27 -12.45
CA VAL A 134 15.77 1.89 -12.01
C VAL A 134 14.73 1.51 -10.95
N TYR A 135 14.03 0.40 -11.15
CA TYR A 135 13.01 -0.11 -10.25
C TYR A 135 13.51 -1.37 -9.51
N LEU A 136 13.63 -1.28 -8.18
CA LEU A 136 14.12 -2.34 -7.30
C LEU A 136 12.94 -3.03 -6.61
N HIS A 137 12.90 -4.36 -6.64
CA HIS A 137 11.81 -5.13 -6.03
C HIS A 137 12.27 -6.28 -5.13
N HIS A 138 11.68 -6.37 -3.94
CA HIS A 138 12.17 -7.18 -2.82
C HIS A 138 11.74 -8.67 -2.86
N GLY A 139 12.30 -9.47 -1.94
CA GLY A 139 12.03 -10.90 -1.81
C GLY A 139 10.70 -11.28 -1.12
N LEU A 140 10.46 -12.59 -0.99
CA LEU A 140 9.32 -13.14 -0.25
C LEU A 140 9.45 -12.75 1.23
N LEU A 141 8.34 -12.34 1.86
CA LEU A 141 8.31 -11.89 3.27
C LEU A 141 9.20 -10.66 3.56
N MET A 142 9.52 -9.84 2.56
CA MET A 142 10.34 -8.63 2.71
C MET A 142 9.52 -7.36 2.41
N ASN A 143 10.20 -6.22 2.50
CA ASN A 143 9.72 -4.90 2.07
C ASN A 143 10.91 -4.08 1.54
N SER A 144 10.69 -2.86 1.04
CA SER A 144 11.73 -2.00 0.45
C SER A 144 12.93 -1.67 1.35
N GLU A 145 12.80 -1.73 2.68
CA GLU A 145 13.88 -1.40 3.64
C GLU A 145 15.12 -2.29 3.48
N VAL A 146 14.95 -3.54 3.00
CA VAL A 146 16.07 -4.50 2.88
C VAL A 146 17.18 -4.01 1.95
N TRP A 147 16.87 -3.07 1.06
CA TRP A 147 17.81 -2.46 0.13
C TRP A 147 18.66 -1.34 0.75
N VAL A 148 18.23 -0.75 1.87
CA VAL A 148 18.84 0.46 2.47
C VAL A 148 19.31 0.29 3.92
N CYS A 149 18.97 -0.81 4.60
CA CYS A 149 19.34 -1.07 6.00
C CYS A 149 20.83 -1.50 6.21
N LEU A 150 21.78 -0.92 5.48
CA LEU A 150 23.19 -1.29 5.53
C LEU A 150 24.02 -0.41 6.48
N THR A 151 24.95 -1.03 7.21
CA THR A 151 25.82 -0.31 8.17
C THR A 151 26.80 0.64 7.50
N ASP A 152 27.18 0.36 6.26
CA ASP A 152 28.20 1.09 5.51
C ASP A 152 27.58 1.49 4.17
N GLU A 153 27.63 2.78 3.85
CA GLU A 153 26.94 3.37 2.70
C GLU A 153 27.50 2.89 1.36
N GLU A 154 28.82 2.71 1.27
CA GLU A 154 29.52 2.21 0.08
C GLU A 154 29.01 0.84 -0.38
N ARG A 155 28.48 0.04 0.55
CA ARG A 155 27.89 -1.29 0.28
C ARG A 155 26.40 -1.26 -0.04
N CYS A 156 25.79 -0.08 -0.12
CA CYS A 156 24.36 0.09 -0.38
C CYS A 156 24.10 0.36 -1.87
N LEU A 157 23.60 -0.65 -2.60
CA LEU A 157 23.40 -0.56 -4.05
C LEU A 157 22.56 0.66 -4.47
N PRO A 158 21.41 0.96 -3.84
CA PRO A 158 20.61 2.11 -4.24
C PRO A 158 21.33 3.45 -4.08
N PHE A 159 22.07 3.66 -2.98
CA PHE A 159 22.84 4.89 -2.79
C PHE A 159 23.93 5.03 -3.85
N HIS A 160 24.61 3.92 -4.20
CA HIS A 160 25.59 3.91 -5.29
C HIS A 160 24.97 4.24 -6.67
N LEU A 161 23.73 3.78 -6.93
CA LEU A 161 23.00 4.11 -8.15
C LEU A 161 22.56 5.59 -8.19
N VAL A 162 22.06 6.13 -7.09
CA VAL A 162 21.67 7.55 -6.98
C VAL A 162 22.88 8.46 -7.22
N GLU A 163 24.04 8.17 -6.61
CA GLU A 163 25.27 8.94 -6.82
C GLU A 163 25.86 8.76 -8.23
N LYS A 164 25.59 7.63 -8.90
CA LYS A 164 25.83 7.45 -10.36
C LYS A 164 24.84 8.20 -11.26
N GLY A 165 23.83 8.88 -10.70
CA GLY A 165 22.88 9.69 -11.46
C GLY A 165 21.64 8.95 -11.95
N TYR A 166 21.29 7.81 -11.37
CA TYR A 166 20.01 7.13 -11.61
C TYR A 166 18.88 7.73 -10.73
N ASP A 167 17.64 7.57 -11.17
CA ASP A 167 16.42 7.83 -10.39
C ASP A 167 15.86 6.48 -9.91
N VAL A 168 15.97 6.21 -8.60
CA VAL A 168 15.83 4.85 -8.05
C VAL A 168 14.51 4.69 -7.31
N TRP A 169 13.68 3.78 -7.80
CA TRP A 169 12.35 3.46 -7.28
C TRP A 169 12.33 2.10 -6.60
N PHE A 170 11.46 1.92 -5.60
CA PHE A 170 11.38 0.71 -4.79
C PHE A 170 9.93 0.23 -4.68
N GLY A 171 9.69 -1.01 -5.13
CA GLY A 171 8.39 -1.66 -5.07
C GLY A 171 8.10 -2.31 -3.72
N ASN A 172 6.80 -2.49 -3.42
CA ASN A 172 6.32 -3.20 -2.24
C ASN A 172 5.07 -4.02 -2.58
N ASN A 173 5.13 -5.34 -2.37
CA ASN A 173 4.01 -6.26 -2.62
C ASN A 173 2.79 -5.91 -1.75
N ARG A 174 1.58 -6.04 -2.30
CA ARG A 174 0.32 -6.01 -1.54
C ARG A 174 0.39 -6.82 -0.23
N GLY A 175 -0.19 -6.27 0.83
CA GLY A 175 -0.25 -6.87 2.16
C GLY A 175 1.02 -6.76 3.02
N ASN A 176 2.15 -6.31 2.49
CA ASN A 176 3.37 -6.08 3.26
C ASN A 176 3.28 -4.82 4.16
N LYS A 177 4.38 -4.41 4.84
CA LYS A 177 4.43 -3.25 5.74
C LYS A 177 3.86 -1.96 5.12
N TYR A 178 4.16 -1.69 3.85
CA TYR A 178 3.82 -0.43 3.16
C TYR A 178 2.55 -0.53 2.30
N SER A 179 2.17 -1.74 1.88
CA SER A 179 1.08 -1.97 0.93
C SER A 179 -0.13 -2.67 1.57
N LYS A 180 -0.40 -2.39 2.86
CA LYS A 180 -1.43 -3.08 3.67
C LYS A 180 -2.83 -2.46 3.58
N LYS A 181 -3.27 -2.02 2.39
CA LYS A 181 -4.58 -1.39 2.19
C LYS A 181 -5.18 -1.76 0.84
N SER A 182 -6.51 -1.85 0.77
CA SER A 182 -7.29 -2.06 -0.45
C SER A 182 -8.60 -1.28 -0.34
N ILE A 183 -9.16 -0.88 -1.48
CA ILE A 183 -10.47 -0.22 -1.57
C ILE A 183 -11.65 -1.20 -1.46
N HIS A 184 -11.43 -2.51 -1.65
CA HIS A 184 -12.49 -3.53 -1.62
C HIS A 184 -12.57 -4.28 -0.30
N HIS A 185 -11.42 -4.60 0.31
CA HIS A 185 -11.35 -5.50 1.46
C HIS A 185 -10.40 -4.95 2.54
N PRO A 186 -10.82 -4.90 3.82
CA PRO A 186 -9.92 -4.51 4.91
C PRO A 186 -8.92 -5.63 5.21
N PRO A 187 -7.70 -5.34 5.71
CA PRO A 187 -6.70 -6.35 6.10
C PRO A 187 -7.14 -7.32 7.21
N THR A 188 -8.29 -7.06 7.85
CA THR A 188 -8.98 -7.95 8.78
C THR A 188 -9.73 -9.09 8.08
N ALA A 189 -10.19 -8.89 6.84
CA ALA A 189 -10.90 -9.89 6.05
C ALA A 189 -9.96 -10.93 5.43
N THR A 190 -10.45 -12.15 5.23
CA THR A 190 -9.72 -13.21 4.49
C THR A 190 -9.49 -12.83 3.04
N ALA A 191 -10.47 -12.18 2.39
CA ALA A 191 -10.40 -11.79 0.98
C ALA A 191 -9.27 -10.78 0.66
N PHE A 192 -8.84 -9.97 1.64
CA PHE A 192 -7.64 -9.11 1.47
C PHE A 192 -6.34 -9.91 1.35
N TRP A 193 -6.30 -11.15 1.84
CA TRP A 193 -5.13 -12.02 1.77
C TRP A 193 -5.27 -13.13 0.71
N ASP A 194 -6.29 -13.04 -0.15
CA ASP A 194 -6.53 -14.01 -1.22
C ASP A 194 -5.75 -13.64 -2.48
N PHE A 195 -4.42 -13.60 -2.35
CA PHE A 195 -3.49 -13.25 -3.44
C PHE A 195 -2.23 -14.13 -3.42
N SER A 196 -1.56 -14.26 -4.56
CA SER A 196 -0.45 -15.16 -4.83
C SER A 196 0.54 -14.53 -5.83
N MET A 197 1.44 -15.33 -6.43
CA MET A 197 2.28 -14.88 -7.55
C MET A 197 1.47 -14.30 -8.72
N ASP A 198 0.27 -14.82 -8.96
CA ASP A 198 -0.60 -14.45 -10.08
C ASP A 198 -1.01 -12.99 -9.99
N GLU A 199 -1.56 -12.59 -8.84
CA GLU A 199 -2.00 -11.22 -8.59
C GLU A 199 -0.83 -10.22 -8.58
N PHE A 200 0.36 -10.63 -8.13
CA PHE A 200 1.56 -9.80 -8.27
C PHE A 200 1.91 -9.55 -9.76
N ALA A 201 1.80 -10.61 -10.58
CA ALA A 201 2.17 -10.57 -11.99
C ALA A 201 1.13 -9.88 -12.88
N PHE A 202 -0.16 -10.02 -12.58
CA PHE A 202 -1.27 -9.40 -13.33
C PHE A 202 -1.50 -7.94 -12.95
N HIS A 203 -1.17 -7.53 -11.72
CA HIS A 203 -1.55 -6.22 -11.17
C HIS A 203 -0.36 -5.46 -10.56
N ASP A 204 0.29 -5.98 -9.50
CA ASP A 204 1.27 -5.18 -8.73
C ASP A 204 2.44 -4.68 -9.58
N ILE A 205 3.09 -5.55 -10.36
CA ILE A 205 4.25 -5.16 -11.17
C ILE A 205 3.88 -4.28 -12.37
N PRO A 206 2.87 -4.63 -13.20
CA PRO A 206 2.44 -3.75 -14.29
C PRO A 206 2.01 -2.35 -13.80
N ASP A 207 1.12 -2.28 -12.80
CA ASP A 207 0.57 -1.01 -12.33
C ASP A 207 1.66 -0.13 -11.66
N SER A 208 2.64 -0.76 -10.98
CA SER A 208 3.82 -0.05 -10.45
C SER A 208 4.70 0.54 -11.56
N ILE A 209 5.02 -0.23 -12.62
CA ILE A 209 5.84 0.25 -13.74
C ILE A 209 5.09 1.34 -14.52
N ASP A 210 3.77 1.23 -14.68
CA ASP A 210 2.92 2.24 -15.32
C ASP A 210 2.88 3.54 -14.53
N TYR A 211 2.77 3.47 -13.21
CA TYR A 211 2.87 4.65 -12.33
C TYR A 211 4.25 5.31 -12.41
N ILE A 212 5.33 4.52 -12.35
CA ILE A 212 6.71 5.05 -12.39
C ILE A 212 6.97 5.77 -13.73
N LEU A 213 6.64 5.13 -14.86
CA LEU A 213 6.91 5.70 -16.18
C LEU A 213 6.02 6.91 -16.50
N SER A 214 4.76 6.93 -16.05
CA SER A 214 3.89 8.12 -16.17
C SER A 214 4.34 9.28 -15.27
N THR A 215 4.80 8.99 -14.05
CA THR A 215 5.30 10.00 -13.10
C THR A 215 6.64 10.61 -13.54
N THR A 216 7.54 9.79 -14.08
CA THR A 216 8.90 10.21 -14.50
C THR A 216 8.99 10.71 -15.95
N TYR A 217 7.91 10.55 -16.73
CA TYR A 217 7.87 10.85 -18.17
C TYR A 217 8.96 10.13 -18.99
N GLN A 218 9.49 9.01 -18.47
CA GLN A 218 10.47 8.17 -19.16
C GLN A 218 9.75 7.10 -20.00
N PRO A 219 10.28 6.74 -21.18
CA PRO A 219 9.66 5.72 -22.04
C PRO A 219 9.81 4.30 -21.48
N SER A 220 10.85 4.07 -20.69
CA SER A 220 11.24 2.76 -20.15
C SER A 220 12.09 2.91 -18.88
N LEU A 221 12.24 1.81 -18.14
CA LEU A 221 13.08 1.70 -16.94
C LEU A 221 13.89 0.41 -16.93
N SER A 222 14.86 0.29 -16.02
CA SER A 222 15.57 -0.97 -15.77
C SER A 222 15.03 -1.64 -14.50
N TYR A 223 14.80 -2.94 -14.52
CA TYR A 223 14.24 -3.68 -13.38
C TYR A 223 15.34 -4.46 -12.65
N ILE A 224 15.41 -4.36 -11.32
CA ILE A 224 16.27 -5.16 -10.45
C ILE A 224 15.41 -5.91 -9.43
N GLY A 225 15.32 -7.23 -9.59
CA GLY A 225 14.61 -8.09 -8.63
C GLY A 225 15.57 -8.78 -7.66
N PHE A 226 15.15 -8.98 -6.42
CA PHE A 226 15.81 -9.89 -5.48
C PHE A 226 14.87 -11.03 -5.07
N SER A 227 15.33 -12.29 -5.09
CA SER A 227 14.55 -13.45 -4.62
C SER A 227 13.17 -13.52 -5.30
N GLN A 228 12.04 -13.56 -4.57
CA GLN A 228 10.69 -13.49 -5.18
C GLN A 228 10.48 -12.26 -6.09
N GLY A 229 11.15 -11.13 -5.86
CA GLY A 229 11.10 -9.98 -6.76
C GLY A 229 11.57 -10.32 -8.19
N THR A 230 12.40 -11.36 -8.34
CA THR A 230 12.77 -11.93 -9.65
C THR A 230 11.65 -12.80 -10.22
N ALA A 231 11.04 -13.67 -9.40
CA ALA A 231 9.92 -14.53 -9.80
C ALA A 231 8.74 -13.70 -10.32
N GLN A 232 8.41 -12.61 -9.62
CA GLN A 232 7.38 -11.66 -10.04
C GLN A 232 7.68 -11.05 -11.42
N ALA A 233 8.92 -10.65 -11.69
CA ALA A 233 9.32 -10.15 -13.02
C ALA A 233 9.30 -11.24 -14.10
N PHE A 234 9.77 -12.46 -13.83
CA PHE A 234 9.67 -13.57 -14.77
C PHE A 234 8.21 -13.88 -15.13
N ALA A 235 7.32 -13.92 -14.14
CA ALA A 235 5.89 -14.10 -14.36
C ALA A 235 5.33 -12.95 -15.21
N THR A 236 5.49 -11.71 -14.77
CA THR A 236 4.95 -10.50 -15.42
C THR A 236 5.43 -10.35 -16.87
N LEU A 237 6.75 -10.38 -17.11
CA LEU A 237 7.32 -10.18 -18.45
C LEU A 237 6.96 -11.33 -19.40
N SER A 238 6.66 -12.53 -18.88
CA SER A 238 6.22 -13.66 -19.72
C SER A 238 4.78 -13.54 -20.21
N ILE A 239 3.91 -12.85 -19.48
CA ILE A 239 2.47 -12.72 -19.77
C ILE A 239 2.05 -11.33 -20.29
N HIS A 240 2.90 -10.31 -20.14
CA HIS A 240 2.68 -8.96 -20.66
C HIS A 240 3.68 -8.58 -21.78
N PRO A 241 3.42 -8.93 -23.06
CA PRO A 241 4.34 -8.64 -24.17
C PRO A 241 4.76 -7.17 -24.27
N LYS A 242 3.80 -6.23 -24.17
CA LYS A 242 4.05 -4.77 -24.25
C LYS A 242 4.95 -4.23 -23.12
N LEU A 243 5.06 -4.95 -22.00
CA LEU A 243 5.91 -4.52 -20.89
C LEU A 243 7.39 -4.81 -21.17
N ASN A 244 7.69 -5.77 -22.06
CA ASN A 244 9.07 -6.06 -22.44
C ASN A 244 9.71 -4.88 -23.20
N ASP A 245 8.91 -4.13 -23.98
CA ASP A 245 9.36 -2.94 -24.70
C ASP A 245 9.57 -1.73 -23.77
N ARG A 246 9.16 -1.83 -22.49
CA ARG A 246 9.22 -0.77 -21.46
C ARG A 246 10.19 -1.10 -20.31
N VAL A 247 10.80 -2.29 -20.32
CA VAL A 247 11.88 -2.68 -19.40
C VAL A 247 13.15 -2.90 -20.21
N ASN A 248 14.15 -2.02 -20.03
CA ASN A 248 15.39 -2.04 -20.82
C ASN A 248 16.25 -3.28 -20.55
N VAL A 249 16.32 -3.68 -19.28
CA VAL A 249 17.00 -4.88 -18.79
C VAL A 249 16.33 -5.36 -17.51
N PHE A 250 16.25 -6.67 -17.34
CA PHE A 250 15.88 -7.32 -16.09
C PHE A 250 17.12 -7.96 -15.45
N ILE A 251 17.54 -7.40 -14.32
CA ILE A 251 18.63 -7.91 -13.49
C ILE A 251 18.01 -8.69 -12.32
N ALA A 252 18.39 -9.95 -12.17
CA ALA A 252 17.81 -10.87 -11.20
C ALA A 252 18.88 -11.34 -10.20
N LEU A 253 18.80 -10.79 -8.98
CA LEU A 253 19.68 -11.13 -7.86
C LEU A 253 19.10 -12.29 -7.06
N ALA A 254 19.90 -13.33 -6.82
CA ALA A 254 19.51 -14.56 -6.12
C ALA A 254 18.16 -15.13 -6.65
N PRO A 255 18.08 -15.47 -7.94
CA PRO A 255 16.82 -15.62 -8.66
C PRO A 255 16.09 -16.91 -8.31
N ALA A 256 14.76 -16.86 -8.19
CA ALA A 256 13.94 -17.99 -7.79
C ALA A 256 12.85 -18.30 -8.84
N MET A 257 12.75 -19.56 -9.26
CA MET A 257 11.70 -20.05 -10.17
C MET A 257 11.11 -21.38 -9.71
N SER A 258 11.90 -22.45 -9.67
CA SER A 258 11.45 -23.78 -9.25
C SER A 258 12.55 -24.51 -8.47
N PRO A 259 12.76 -24.19 -7.18
CA PRO A 259 13.74 -24.88 -6.34
C PRO A 259 13.45 -26.38 -6.27
N ALA A 260 14.50 -27.22 -6.22
CA ALA A 260 14.36 -28.67 -6.17
C ALA A 260 13.76 -29.21 -4.83
N GLY A 261 13.75 -28.39 -3.77
CA GLY A 261 13.24 -28.72 -2.44
C GLY A 261 13.86 -27.82 -1.36
N LEU A 262 13.50 -28.05 -0.09
CA LEU A 262 14.25 -27.51 1.05
C LEU A 262 15.19 -28.57 1.64
N ARG A 263 16.25 -28.12 2.31
CA ARG A 263 17.32 -29.01 2.82
C ARG A 263 16.84 -29.96 3.92
N ASN A 264 15.76 -29.61 4.63
CA ASN A 264 15.27 -30.36 5.79
C ASN A 264 14.11 -31.27 5.42
N GLY A 265 14.29 -32.59 5.60
CA GLY A 265 13.30 -33.60 5.28
C GLY A 265 11.94 -33.43 5.97
N VAL A 266 11.88 -32.85 7.18
CA VAL A 266 10.60 -32.59 7.87
C VAL A 266 9.79 -31.50 7.16
N VAL A 267 10.47 -30.45 6.69
CA VAL A 267 9.83 -29.31 6.02
C VAL A 267 9.50 -29.67 4.58
N ASP A 268 10.38 -30.40 3.90
CA ASP A 268 10.14 -31.00 2.58
C ASP A 268 8.92 -31.95 2.60
N SER A 269 8.73 -32.75 3.66
CA SER A 269 7.50 -33.53 3.88
C SER A 269 6.25 -32.65 4.09
N LEU A 270 6.35 -31.55 4.84
CA LEU A 270 5.24 -30.61 5.02
C LEU A 270 4.87 -29.90 3.69
N MET A 271 5.85 -29.52 2.88
CA MET A 271 5.61 -28.90 1.56
C MET A 271 4.94 -29.85 0.57
N LYS A 272 5.07 -31.17 0.79
CA LYS A 272 4.39 -32.22 0.01
C LYS A 272 2.97 -32.54 0.54
N ALA A 273 2.55 -31.94 1.65
CA ALA A 273 1.17 -32.03 2.15
C ALA A 273 0.17 -31.35 1.19
N SER A 274 -1.14 -31.54 1.43
CA SER A 274 -2.15 -30.85 0.63
C SER A 274 -2.20 -29.35 0.99
N PRO A 275 -2.46 -28.46 0.01
CA PRO A 275 -2.78 -27.05 0.26
C PRO A 275 -3.88 -26.83 1.32
N GLU A 276 -4.86 -27.72 1.43
CA GLU A 276 -5.85 -27.68 2.52
C GLU A 276 -5.20 -27.83 3.90
N VAL A 277 -4.28 -28.79 4.06
CA VAL A 277 -3.48 -28.95 5.30
C VAL A 277 -2.61 -27.71 5.54
N LEU A 278 -2.10 -27.07 4.49
CA LEU A 278 -1.29 -25.85 4.63
C LEU A 278 -2.14 -24.63 5.05
N PHE A 279 -3.34 -24.43 4.50
CA PHE A 279 -4.29 -23.43 5.02
C PHE A 279 -4.81 -23.80 6.42
N LEU A 280 -4.89 -25.09 6.75
CA LEU A 280 -5.13 -25.63 8.09
C LEU A 280 -3.84 -25.66 8.97
N LEU A 281 -2.71 -25.13 8.49
CA LEU A 281 -1.47 -24.96 9.26
C LEU A 281 -0.99 -23.50 9.35
N PHE A 282 -1.43 -22.61 8.46
CA PHE A 282 -1.02 -21.20 8.43
C PHE A 282 -2.21 -20.21 8.40
N GLY A 283 -3.45 -20.72 8.51
CA GLY A 283 -4.67 -19.94 8.32
C GLY A 283 -4.82 -19.41 6.88
N ARG A 284 -5.83 -18.57 6.62
CA ARG A 284 -6.09 -17.99 5.29
C ARG A 284 -5.77 -16.48 5.20
N ARG A 285 -4.93 -15.96 6.10
CA ARG A 285 -4.63 -14.51 6.20
C ARG A 285 -3.14 -14.23 6.02
N SER A 286 -2.53 -13.43 6.90
CA SER A 286 -1.10 -13.16 6.91
C SER A 286 -0.33 -14.25 7.63
N ILE A 287 0.74 -14.75 7.02
CA ILE A 287 1.72 -15.62 7.70
C ILE A 287 2.70 -14.77 8.54
N LEU A 288 3.34 -15.40 9.55
CA LEU A 288 4.42 -14.83 10.39
C LEU A 288 4.05 -13.57 11.20
N SER A 289 2.79 -13.47 11.62
CA SER A 289 2.31 -12.28 12.34
C SER A 289 2.97 -12.01 13.71
N SER A 290 3.57 -13.02 14.35
CA SER A 290 4.23 -12.91 15.66
C SER A 290 5.71 -12.55 15.59
N THR A 291 6.35 -12.54 14.42
CA THR A 291 7.79 -12.22 14.29
C THR A 291 8.12 -10.81 14.83
N THR A 292 7.23 -9.83 14.61
CA THR A 292 7.36 -8.45 15.12
C THR A 292 7.24 -8.37 16.65
N MET A 293 6.45 -9.26 17.26
CA MET A 293 6.34 -9.41 18.70
C MET A 293 7.62 -10.05 19.27
N TRP A 294 8.14 -11.10 18.61
CA TRP A 294 9.40 -11.74 19.01
C TRP A 294 10.60 -10.78 18.95
N GLN A 295 10.68 -9.96 17.90
CA GLN A 295 11.64 -8.84 17.78
C GLN A 295 11.53 -7.84 18.93
N SER A 296 10.31 -7.54 19.39
CA SER A 296 10.04 -6.59 20.48
C SER A 296 10.35 -7.15 21.88
N ILE A 297 10.30 -8.47 22.05
CA ILE A 297 10.47 -9.15 23.36
C ILE A 297 11.90 -9.70 23.55
N MET A 298 12.59 -10.10 22.48
CA MET A 298 13.93 -10.66 22.57
C MET A 298 15.03 -9.59 22.52
N TYR A 299 16.04 -9.75 23.37
CA TYR A 299 17.28 -8.98 23.26
C TYR A 299 17.92 -9.19 21.87
N PRO A 300 18.33 -8.14 21.12
CA PRO A 300 18.58 -8.27 19.67
C PRO A 300 19.61 -9.34 19.25
N PRO A 301 20.72 -9.58 20.00
CA PRO A 301 21.62 -10.70 19.71
C PRO A 301 21.00 -12.10 19.84
N ILE A 302 19.93 -12.28 20.62
CA ILE A 302 19.16 -13.53 20.68
C ILE A 302 18.25 -13.62 19.44
N PHE A 303 17.57 -12.53 19.08
CA PHE A 303 16.75 -12.47 17.85
C PHE A 303 17.58 -12.80 16.60
N VAL A 304 18.79 -12.24 16.47
CA VAL A 304 19.73 -12.58 15.39
C VAL A 304 20.11 -14.06 15.39
N ARG A 305 20.41 -14.64 16.56
CA ARG A 305 20.71 -16.08 16.67
C ARG A 305 19.54 -16.98 16.31
N ALA A 306 18.31 -16.58 16.65
CA ALA A 306 17.10 -17.31 16.28
C ALA A 306 16.88 -17.31 14.76
N ILE A 307 17.12 -16.17 14.10
CA ILE A 307 17.06 -16.07 12.63
C ILE A 307 18.18 -16.90 12.00
N ASP A 308 19.43 -16.75 12.43
CA ASP A 308 20.57 -17.54 11.93
C ASP A 308 20.33 -19.05 12.05
N ALA A 309 19.81 -19.52 13.19
CA ALA A 309 19.46 -20.92 13.39
C ALA A 309 18.31 -21.37 12.46
N SER A 310 17.32 -20.51 12.23
CA SER A 310 16.20 -20.79 11.32
C SER A 310 16.64 -20.88 9.86
N LEU A 311 17.52 -19.98 9.41
CA LEU A 311 18.08 -20.01 8.05
C LEU A 311 18.98 -21.24 7.84
N ALA A 312 19.79 -21.61 8.84
CA ALA A 312 20.60 -22.81 8.81
C ALA A 312 19.75 -24.10 8.82
N PHE A 313 18.63 -24.11 9.55
CA PHE A 313 17.71 -25.24 9.64
C PHE A 313 16.88 -25.45 8.35
N LEU A 314 16.37 -24.38 7.75
CA LEU A 314 15.50 -24.43 6.57
C LEU A 314 16.28 -24.60 5.27
N PHE A 315 17.30 -23.75 5.06
CA PHE A 315 18.00 -23.60 3.79
C PHE A 315 19.45 -24.09 3.84
N GLY A 316 20.03 -24.18 5.04
CA GLY A 316 21.45 -24.49 5.21
C GLY A 316 22.39 -23.28 5.11
N TRP A 317 21.86 -22.06 5.16
CA TRP A 317 22.65 -20.82 5.14
C TRP A 317 23.15 -20.47 6.55
N TYR A 318 24.40 -20.01 6.66
CA TYR A 318 25.04 -19.66 7.93
C TYR A 318 25.33 -18.15 8.05
N GLY A 319 25.11 -17.37 6.99
CA GLY A 319 25.32 -15.92 6.91
C GLY A 319 26.74 -15.51 7.29
N LYS A 320 27.76 -16.22 6.78
CA LYS A 320 29.17 -16.04 7.16
C LYS A 320 29.76 -14.73 6.64
N ASN A 321 29.33 -14.30 5.45
CA ASN A 321 29.85 -13.11 4.78
C ASN A 321 29.24 -11.82 5.37
N ILE A 322 28.04 -11.90 5.97
CA ILE A 322 27.38 -10.80 6.68
C ILE A 322 28.03 -10.58 8.06
N SER A 323 28.37 -9.34 8.40
CA SER A 323 28.95 -9.01 9.73
C SER A 323 27.89 -9.07 10.84
N MET A 324 28.29 -9.40 12.09
CA MET A 324 27.33 -9.39 13.21
C MET A 324 26.69 -8.02 13.44
N ALA A 325 27.42 -6.93 13.19
CA ALA A 325 26.88 -5.57 13.27
C ALA A 325 25.83 -5.31 12.18
N GLN A 326 26.04 -5.83 10.96
CA GLN A 326 25.09 -5.77 9.86
C GLN A 326 23.85 -6.63 10.14
N LYS A 327 24.00 -7.84 10.70
CA LYS A 327 22.85 -8.68 11.13
C LYS A 327 22.02 -7.98 12.22
N LEU A 328 22.68 -7.40 13.22
CA LEU A 328 22.03 -6.65 14.32
C LEU A 328 21.33 -5.38 13.86
N ALA A 329 21.75 -4.80 12.74
CA ALA A 329 21.11 -3.66 12.11
C ALA A 329 19.95 -4.08 11.20
N ALA A 330 20.14 -5.04 10.28
CA ALA A 330 19.22 -5.34 9.18
C ALA A 330 18.13 -6.39 9.47
N TYR A 331 18.38 -7.39 10.32
CA TYR A 331 17.38 -8.42 10.63
C TYR A 331 16.04 -7.89 11.20
N PRO A 332 16.02 -6.78 11.98
CA PRO A 332 14.80 -6.04 12.34
C PRO A 332 13.92 -5.57 11.16
N HIS A 333 14.52 -5.37 9.98
CA HIS A 333 13.86 -4.87 8.75
C HIS A 333 13.62 -5.98 7.71
N LEU A 334 14.24 -7.16 7.90
CA LEU A 334 14.19 -8.30 6.99
C LEU A 334 12.76 -8.80 6.73
N TYR A 335 11.91 -8.83 7.76
CA TYR A 335 10.62 -9.51 7.71
C TYR A 335 9.42 -8.57 7.58
N SER A 336 8.51 -8.94 6.70
CA SER A 336 7.23 -8.28 6.45
C SER A 336 6.12 -9.30 6.21
N PHE A 337 4.87 -8.85 6.29
CA PHE A 337 3.70 -9.72 6.08
C PHE A 337 3.54 -10.08 4.60
N THR A 338 2.96 -11.26 4.33
CA THR A 338 2.41 -11.66 3.02
C THR A 338 1.25 -12.62 3.25
N SER A 339 0.45 -12.89 2.23
CA SER A 339 -0.62 -13.89 2.31
C SER A 339 -0.08 -15.31 2.53
N THR A 340 -0.86 -16.14 3.22
CA THR A 340 -0.63 -17.59 3.22
C THR A 340 -0.73 -18.16 1.80
N LYS A 341 -1.63 -17.64 0.95
CA LYS A 341 -1.80 -18.14 -0.43
C LYS A 341 -0.53 -17.97 -1.27
N SER A 342 0.25 -16.89 -1.12
CA SER A 342 1.58 -16.77 -1.77
C SER A 342 2.56 -17.87 -1.34
N VAL A 343 2.56 -18.26 -0.06
CA VAL A 343 3.45 -19.33 0.44
C VAL A 343 2.97 -20.70 -0.01
N VAL A 344 1.66 -20.94 -0.01
CA VAL A 344 1.04 -22.16 -0.59
C VAL A 344 1.36 -22.26 -2.08
N HIS A 345 1.36 -21.15 -2.81
CA HIS A 345 1.76 -21.11 -4.22
C HIS A 345 3.23 -21.56 -4.40
N TRP A 346 4.17 -21.02 -3.61
CA TRP A 346 5.56 -21.50 -3.63
C TRP A 346 5.68 -23.01 -3.34
N PHE A 347 4.90 -23.54 -2.41
CA PHE A 347 4.88 -24.98 -2.12
C PHE A 347 4.28 -25.79 -3.29
N GLN A 348 3.26 -25.28 -4.00
CA GLN A 348 2.78 -25.89 -5.24
C GLN A 348 3.87 -25.94 -6.32
N ILE A 349 4.56 -24.81 -6.57
CA ILE A 349 5.64 -24.67 -7.55
C ILE A 349 6.80 -25.65 -7.26
N ILE A 350 7.25 -25.72 -6.00
CA ILE A 350 8.34 -26.62 -5.59
C ILE A 350 7.90 -28.09 -5.71
N ARG A 351 6.71 -28.44 -5.22
CA ARG A 351 6.14 -29.80 -5.29
C ARG A 351 5.98 -30.30 -6.73
N THR A 352 5.72 -29.40 -7.68
CA THR A 352 5.51 -29.73 -9.11
C THR A 352 6.76 -29.53 -9.97
N ALA A 353 7.86 -29.01 -9.41
CA ALA A 353 9.04 -28.54 -10.15
C ALA A 353 8.67 -27.68 -11.37
N SER A 354 7.70 -26.78 -11.18
CA SER A 354 6.98 -26.11 -12.26
C SER A 354 6.68 -24.67 -11.86
N PHE A 355 7.30 -23.71 -12.57
CA PHE A 355 6.94 -22.30 -12.42
C PHE A 355 5.62 -22.04 -13.17
N GLN A 356 4.53 -21.89 -12.41
CA GLN A 356 3.15 -21.97 -12.91
C GLN A 356 2.21 -21.03 -12.16
N LEU A 357 0.99 -20.87 -12.67
CA LEU A 357 -0.11 -20.18 -11.98
C LEU A 357 -0.57 -20.95 -10.74
N TYR A 358 -1.37 -20.29 -9.90
CA TYR A 358 -1.93 -20.90 -8.70
C TYR A 358 -2.89 -22.05 -9.05
N ASP A 359 -2.82 -23.13 -8.28
CA ASP A 359 -3.68 -24.30 -8.44
C ASP A 359 -4.79 -24.28 -7.37
N ASP A 360 -5.98 -23.79 -7.73
CA ASP A 360 -7.18 -23.83 -6.88
C ASP A 360 -7.79 -25.24 -6.77
N ASP A 361 -7.51 -26.12 -7.74
CA ASP A 361 -8.22 -27.39 -7.96
C ASP A 361 -7.63 -28.56 -7.14
N VAL A 362 -7.55 -28.35 -5.83
CA VAL A 362 -6.92 -29.27 -4.87
C VAL A 362 -7.84 -30.46 -4.57
N GLN A 363 -7.90 -31.41 -5.51
CA GLN A 363 -8.72 -32.63 -5.43
C GLN A 363 -8.59 -33.34 -4.07
N PRO A 364 -9.70 -33.56 -3.33
CA PRO A 364 -9.66 -34.31 -2.09
C PRO A 364 -9.36 -35.80 -2.38
N PRO A 365 -8.60 -36.50 -1.51
CA PRO A 365 -8.08 -37.85 -1.78
C PRO A 365 -9.13 -38.98 -1.78
N LEU A 366 -10.42 -38.65 -1.78
CA LEU A 366 -11.57 -39.56 -1.54
C LEU A 366 -12.45 -39.79 -2.77
N ARG A 367 -11.91 -39.68 -4.00
CA ARG A 367 -12.57 -40.19 -5.21
C ARG A 367 -11.81 -41.38 -5.80
N LEU A 368 -12.24 -42.57 -5.39
CA LEU A 368 -11.75 -43.85 -5.92
C LEU A 368 -12.30 -44.09 -7.34
N GLY A 369 -11.82 -43.34 -8.32
CA GLY A 369 -12.30 -43.44 -9.70
C GLY A 369 -11.71 -42.40 -10.67
N SER A 370 -10.61 -42.77 -11.32
CA SER A 370 -10.19 -42.37 -12.69
C SER A 370 -10.62 -40.99 -13.25
N VAL A 371 -10.29 -39.87 -12.60
CA VAL A 371 -10.40 -38.51 -13.22
C VAL A 371 -9.22 -37.61 -12.82
N SER A 372 -8.00 -37.89 -13.30
CA SER A 372 -6.83 -36.99 -13.13
C SER A 372 -6.23 -36.48 -14.45
N LYS A 373 -7.02 -36.49 -15.54
CA LYS A 373 -6.54 -36.27 -16.92
C LYS A 373 -7.02 -34.97 -17.60
N TYR A 374 -7.88 -34.17 -16.97
CA TYR A 374 -8.61 -33.11 -17.69
C TYR A 374 -8.22 -31.66 -17.33
N THR A 375 -7.64 -31.40 -16.16
CA THR A 375 -7.16 -30.06 -15.79
C THR A 375 -5.64 -30.05 -15.68
N LYS A 376 -4.97 -29.15 -16.40
CA LYS A 376 -3.53 -28.89 -16.31
C LYS A 376 -3.34 -27.41 -16.04
N VAL A 377 -2.76 -27.07 -14.88
CA VAL A 377 -2.42 -25.71 -14.49
C VAL A 377 -1.45 -25.10 -15.52
N ALA A 378 -1.69 -23.86 -15.93
CA ALA A 378 -0.86 -23.20 -16.93
C ALA A 378 0.49 -22.78 -16.32
N ARG A 379 1.58 -22.98 -17.08
CA ARG A 379 2.93 -22.53 -16.68
C ARG A 379 3.13 -21.08 -17.11
N PHE A 380 3.89 -20.30 -16.34
CA PHE A 380 4.35 -18.99 -16.81
C PHE A 380 5.28 -19.22 -18.01
N PRO A 381 4.99 -18.66 -19.20
CA PRO A 381 5.70 -18.98 -20.44
C PRO A 381 7.01 -18.17 -20.54
N THR A 382 7.92 -18.37 -19.61
CA THR A 382 9.13 -17.55 -19.39
C THR A 382 10.08 -17.45 -20.60
N ARG A 383 10.03 -18.38 -21.55
CA ARG A 383 10.73 -18.28 -22.85
C ARG A 383 10.21 -17.14 -23.74
N ASN A 384 9.03 -16.58 -23.47
CA ASN A 384 8.44 -15.48 -24.22
C ASN A 384 9.01 -14.10 -23.84
N ILE A 385 9.82 -14.02 -22.78
CA ILE A 385 10.46 -12.78 -22.33
C ILE A 385 11.45 -12.32 -23.39
N LYS A 386 11.23 -11.11 -23.93
CA LYS A 386 12.11 -10.45 -24.91
C LYS A 386 13.15 -9.55 -24.23
N THR A 387 12.83 -9.02 -23.05
CA THR A 387 13.74 -8.21 -22.24
C THR A 387 15.07 -8.95 -22.02
N PRO A 388 16.24 -8.29 -22.11
CA PRO A 388 17.52 -8.84 -21.72
C PRO A 388 17.51 -9.27 -20.24
N VAL A 389 17.88 -10.53 -19.97
CA VAL A 389 17.89 -11.10 -18.62
C VAL A 389 19.32 -11.33 -18.15
N VAL A 390 19.68 -10.73 -17.02
CA VAL A 390 20.98 -10.88 -16.36
C VAL A 390 20.78 -11.48 -14.97
N LEU A 391 21.28 -12.69 -14.75
CA LEU A 391 21.21 -13.39 -13.46
C LEU A 391 22.52 -13.21 -12.69
N VAL A 392 22.44 -12.81 -11.42
CA VAL A 392 23.57 -12.83 -10.49
C VAL A 392 23.16 -13.64 -9.26
N TYR A 393 23.87 -14.74 -9.00
CA TYR A 393 23.48 -15.71 -7.97
C TYR A 393 24.68 -16.18 -7.15
N GLY A 394 24.42 -16.63 -5.92
CA GLY A 394 25.46 -17.16 -5.04
C GLY A 394 25.70 -18.64 -5.28
N GLY A 395 26.96 -19.06 -5.43
CA GLY A 395 27.35 -20.47 -5.60
C GLY A 395 27.10 -21.36 -4.38
N SER A 396 26.55 -20.82 -3.29
CA SER A 396 26.11 -21.55 -2.09
C SER A 396 24.64 -21.27 -1.75
N ASP A 397 23.88 -20.70 -2.68
CA ASP A 397 22.44 -20.48 -2.55
C ASP A 397 21.63 -21.73 -2.94
N SER A 398 21.16 -22.46 -1.92
CA SER A 398 20.35 -23.66 -2.06
C SER A 398 18.97 -23.48 -2.72
N LEU A 399 18.52 -22.26 -3.01
CA LEU A 399 17.28 -22.02 -3.76
C LEU A 399 17.48 -21.86 -5.28
N VAL A 400 18.73 -21.71 -5.75
CA VAL A 400 19.05 -21.46 -7.16
C VAL A 400 19.49 -22.75 -7.84
N ASP A 401 18.64 -23.30 -8.72
CA ASP A 401 19.02 -24.36 -9.67
C ASP A 401 19.23 -23.72 -11.06
N ILE A 402 20.45 -23.25 -11.30
CA ILE A 402 20.77 -22.45 -12.49
C ILE A 402 20.57 -23.24 -13.79
N ASP A 403 20.88 -24.54 -13.80
CA ASP A 403 20.74 -25.40 -14.97
C ASP A 403 19.28 -25.64 -15.34
N VAL A 404 18.40 -25.80 -14.34
CA VAL A 404 16.95 -25.91 -14.55
C VAL A 404 16.34 -24.56 -14.94
N MET A 405 16.85 -23.45 -14.42
CA MET A 405 16.41 -22.10 -14.79
C MET A 405 16.78 -21.75 -16.23
N LEU A 406 18.04 -21.91 -16.65
CA LEU A 406 18.48 -21.58 -18.01
C LEU A 406 17.74 -22.40 -19.10
N LYS A 407 17.31 -23.63 -18.79
CA LYS A 407 16.45 -24.43 -19.69
C LYS A 407 15.02 -23.88 -19.84
N GLN A 408 14.53 -23.12 -18.87
CA GLN A 408 13.19 -22.52 -18.86
C GLN A 408 13.18 -21.07 -19.36
N LEU A 409 14.30 -20.36 -19.28
CA LEU A 409 14.45 -18.97 -19.67
C LEU A 409 14.79 -18.77 -21.16
N PRO A 410 14.74 -17.54 -21.69
CA PRO A 410 15.17 -17.23 -23.06
C PRO A 410 16.66 -17.50 -23.28
N ALA A 411 17.04 -17.87 -24.51
CA ALA A 411 18.43 -18.23 -24.86
C ALA A 411 19.44 -17.08 -24.71
N HIS A 412 18.97 -15.82 -24.70
CA HIS A 412 19.81 -14.63 -24.47
C HIS A 412 20.05 -14.29 -22.99
N THR A 413 19.59 -15.16 -22.07
CA THR A 413 19.83 -15.00 -20.62
C THR A 413 21.29 -15.21 -20.28
N VAL A 414 21.92 -14.26 -19.58
CA VAL A 414 23.31 -14.39 -19.10
C VAL A 414 23.31 -14.64 -17.60
N ALA A 415 24.05 -15.64 -17.14
CA ALA A 415 24.22 -15.95 -15.73
C ALA A 415 25.65 -15.63 -15.24
N THR A 416 25.77 -15.16 -14.00
CA THR A 416 27.04 -14.92 -13.32
C THR A 416 26.95 -15.44 -11.89
N GLU A 417 27.83 -16.38 -11.55
CA GLU A 417 27.96 -16.92 -10.19
C GLU A 417 28.92 -16.06 -9.37
N ILE A 418 28.54 -15.79 -8.13
CA ILE A 418 29.44 -15.28 -7.09
C ILE A 418 29.80 -16.45 -6.17
N PRO A 419 31.04 -16.97 -6.23
CA PRO A 419 31.44 -18.13 -5.43
C PRO A 419 31.26 -17.89 -3.93
N HIS A 420 30.80 -18.92 -3.21
CA HIS A 420 30.62 -18.93 -1.75
C HIS A 420 29.59 -17.93 -1.17
N PHE A 421 28.87 -17.19 -2.00
CA PHE A 421 27.74 -16.37 -1.54
C PHE A 421 26.50 -17.24 -1.28
N GLU A 422 25.84 -16.98 -0.16
CA GLU A 422 24.51 -17.47 0.19
C GLU A 422 23.43 -16.43 -0.21
N HIS A 423 22.14 -16.76 -0.07
CA HIS A 423 21.02 -15.96 -0.60
C HIS A 423 21.01 -14.46 -0.19
N LEU A 424 21.22 -14.17 1.10
CA LEU A 424 21.23 -12.79 1.62
C LEU A 424 22.57 -12.06 1.42
N ASP A 425 23.63 -12.76 1.00
CA ASP A 425 24.94 -12.15 0.79
C ASP A 425 24.91 -11.16 -0.40
N LEU A 426 24.07 -11.43 -1.40
CA LEU A 426 23.82 -10.54 -2.56
C LEU A 426 23.23 -9.17 -2.17
N LEU A 427 22.73 -9.02 -0.93
CA LEU A 427 22.30 -7.74 -0.37
C LEU A 427 23.28 -7.19 0.67
N TRP A 428 23.79 -8.04 1.58
CA TRP A 428 24.39 -7.58 2.84
C TRP A 428 25.81 -8.09 3.14
N ALA A 429 26.47 -8.78 2.21
CA ALA A 429 27.87 -9.20 2.40
C ALA A 429 28.82 -7.99 2.56
N ARG A 430 30.00 -8.25 3.14
CA ARG A 430 31.03 -7.21 3.39
C ARG A 430 31.72 -6.71 2.13
N ASP A 431 31.61 -7.47 1.05
CA ASP A 431 32.28 -7.32 -0.24
C ASP A 431 31.28 -7.28 -1.42
N VAL A 432 29.99 -7.08 -1.11
CA VAL A 432 28.88 -6.99 -2.08
C VAL A 432 29.09 -5.87 -3.12
N ASP A 433 29.70 -4.76 -2.71
CA ASP A 433 30.10 -3.63 -3.55
C ASP A 433 31.17 -4.02 -4.58
N THR A 434 32.08 -4.91 -4.22
CA THR A 434 33.17 -5.36 -5.11
C THR A 434 32.80 -6.56 -5.98
N LEU A 435 31.87 -7.42 -5.52
CA LEU A 435 31.54 -8.69 -6.16
C LEU A 435 30.19 -8.69 -6.89
N VAL A 436 29.23 -7.84 -6.50
CA VAL A 436 27.89 -7.82 -7.10
C VAL A 436 27.67 -6.56 -7.94
N PHE A 437 28.06 -5.39 -7.44
CA PHE A 437 27.71 -4.12 -8.11
C PHE A 437 28.29 -3.99 -9.51
N PRO A 438 29.54 -4.41 -9.83
CA PRO A 438 30.07 -4.32 -11.20
C PRO A 438 29.14 -4.99 -12.21
N HIS A 439 28.61 -6.17 -11.90
CA HIS A 439 27.70 -6.90 -12.79
C HIS A 439 26.33 -6.23 -12.97
N VAL A 440 25.85 -5.52 -11.94
CA VAL A 440 24.62 -4.71 -12.01
C VAL A 440 24.86 -3.46 -12.87
N ILE A 441 25.95 -2.74 -12.61
CA ILE A 441 26.34 -1.50 -13.30
C ILE A 441 26.63 -1.79 -14.79
N ASP A 442 27.41 -2.83 -15.09
CA ASP A 442 27.70 -3.27 -16.46
C ASP A 442 26.42 -3.53 -17.25
N ALA A 443 25.40 -4.12 -16.62
CA ALA A 443 24.11 -4.38 -17.25
C ALA A 443 23.30 -3.09 -17.46
N LEU A 444 23.20 -2.22 -16.45
CA LEU A 444 22.48 -0.94 -16.57
C LEU A 444 23.11 -0.01 -17.62
N GLU A 445 24.44 0.06 -17.68
CA GLU A 445 25.17 0.90 -18.64
C GLU A 445 25.19 0.28 -20.05
N SER A 446 25.06 -1.04 -20.19
CA SER A 446 24.98 -1.70 -21.51
C SER A 446 23.60 -1.69 -22.14
N PHE A 447 22.54 -1.72 -21.32
CA PHE A 447 21.14 -1.72 -21.74
C PHE A 447 20.43 -0.44 -21.26
N SER A 448 20.97 0.72 -21.65
CA SER A 448 20.48 2.04 -21.21
C SER A 448 19.38 2.64 -22.10
N GLU A 449 19.13 2.07 -23.28
CA GLU A 449 18.15 2.58 -24.27
C GLU A 449 17.11 1.51 -24.66
N PRO A 450 15.89 1.90 -25.07
CA PRO A 450 14.89 0.98 -25.60
C PRO A 450 15.32 0.39 -26.95
N GLY A 451 15.09 -0.92 -27.14
CA GLY A 451 15.45 -1.64 -28.36
C GLY A 451 16.72 -2.47 -28.19
N HIS A 452 16.59 -3.79 -28.25
CA HIS A 452 17.67 -4.71 -27.94
C HIS A 452 18.36 -5.18 -29.23
N THR A 453 19.46 -4.52 -29.60
CA THR A 453 20.30 -4.89 -30.75
C THR A 453 21.36 -5.91 -30.35
N GLU A 454 21.92 -6.65 -31.32
CA GLU A 454 23.09 -7.51 -31.09
C GLU A 454 24.29 -6.72 -30.52
N GLU A 455 24.39 -5.43 -30.87
CA GLU A 455 25.40 -4.49 -30.37
C GLU A 455 25.26 -4.27 -28.85
N HIS A 456 24.06 -4.13 -28.30
CA HIS A 456 23.83 -4.04 -26.85
C HIS A 456 24.30 -5.32 -26.11
N PHE A 457 24.01 -6.50 -26.67
CA PHE A 457 24.53 -7.77 -26.12
C PHE A 457 26.05 -7.91 -26.29
N ALA A 458 26.64 -7.41 -27.38
CA ALA A 458 28.09 -7.38 -27.56
C ALA A 458 28.79 -6.44 -26.56
N LYS A 459 28.23 -5.24 -26.35
CA LYS A 459 28.68 -4.26 -25.34
C LYS A 459 28.66 -4.87 -23.93
N TYR A 460 27.55 -5.51 -23.55
CA TYR A 460 27.44 -6.19 -22.26
C TYR A 460 28.45 -7.32 -22.09
N ARG A 461 28.63 -8.19 -23.10
CA ARG A 461 29.65 -9.25 -23.06
C ARG A 461 31.05 -8.66 -22.88
N ALA A 462 31.40 -7.59 -23.59
CA ALA A 462 32.71 -6.94 -23.46
C ALA A 462 32.94 -6.34 -22.06
N ALA A 463 31.95 -5.62 -21.51
CA ALA A 463 32.01 -5.07 -20.15
C ALA A 463 32.19 -6.19 -19.10
N ARG A 464 31.33 -7.22 -19.15
CA ARG A 464 31.41 -8.39 -18.26
C ARG A 464 32.76 -9.12 -18.35
N HIS A 465 33.36 -9.24 -19.54
CA HIS A 465 34.69 -9.83 -19.70
C HIS A 465 35.81 -8.97 -19.08
N ALA A 466 35.68 -7.65 -19.07
CA ALA A 466 36.61 -6.76 -18.36
C ALA A 466 36.47 -6.92 -16.84
N SER A 467 35.24 -6.91 -16.33
CA SER A 467 34.93 -7.05 -14.90
C SER A 467 35.30 -8.42 -14.31
N LEU A 468 35.19 -9.50 -15.10
CA LEU A 468 35.64 -10.85 -14.72
C LEU A 468 37.12 -11.12 -15.02
N GLY A 469 37.83 -10.19 -15.69
CA GLY A 469 39.20 -10.39 -16.15
C GLY A 469 40.24 -10.38 -15.02
N PRO A 470 41.37 -11.10 -15.16
CA PRO A 470 42.40 -11.18 -14.12
C PRO A 470 43.11 -9.85 -13.78
N GLY A 471 42.82 -8.76 -14.52
CA GLY A 471 43.34 -7.42 -14.26
C GLY A 471 42.56 -6.59 -13.23
N ALA A 472 41.37 -7.01 -12.80
CA ALA A 472 40.45 -6.17 -11.99
C ALA A 472 40.85 -5.98 -10.50
N ARG A 473 42.09 -6.29 -10.08
CA ARG A 473 42.53 -6.22 -8.67
C ARG A 473 43.53 -5.09 -8.36
N ARG A 474 43.00 -4.06 -7.67
CA ARG A 474 43.68 -2.99 -6.87
C ARG A 474 44.25 -1.78 -7.61
N PRO A 475 44.16 -0.59 -6.98
CA PRO A 475 45.17 -0.11 -6.02
C PRO A 475 44.56 0.17 -4.60
N HIS A 476 45.27 0.34 -3.47
CA HIS A 476 46.70 0.27 -3.13
C HIS A 476 46.87 -0.05 -1.62
N ASN A 477 47.77 -0.96 -1.24
CA ASN A 477 48.86 -0.65 -0.30
C ASN A 477 49.84 -1.85 -0.19
N PRO A 478 51.16 -1.63 -0.02
CA PRO A 478 52.15 -2.70 -0.16
C PRO A 478 52.81 -3.12 1.17
N THR A 479 52.69 -4.40 1.53
CA THR A 479 53.72 -5.14 2.30
C THR A 479 53.57 -6.65 2.11
N GLU A 480 54.72 -7.34 2.18
CA GLU A 480 54.89 -8.80 2.29
C GLU A 480 54.40 -9.68 1.14
N SER A 481 55.34 -9.92 0.21
CA SER A 481 55.38 -11.12 -0.61
C SER A 481 55.54 -12.39 0.23
N THR A 482 54.78 -13.44 -0.08
CA THR A 482 55.33 -14.80 -0.11
C THR A 482 54.60 -15.64 -1.14
N SER A 483 55.36 -16.36 -1.97
CA SER A 483 54.86 -17.24 -3.01
C SER A 483 54.50 -18.62 -2.43
N LYS A 484 53.47 -19.26 -3.00
CA LYS A 484 53.51 -20.67 -3.38
C LYS A 484 52.36 -21.05 -4.30
N SER A 485 52.72 -21.68 -5.41
CA SER A 485 51.82 -22.29 -6.38
C SER A 485 51.39 -23.70 -5.93
N LEU A 486 50.17 -24.07 -6.28
CA LEU A 486 49.76 -25.42 -6.66
C LEU A 486 48.53 -25.27 -7.56
N GLY A 487 48.53 -25.91 -8.73
CA GLY A 487 47.55 -25.70 -9.79
C GLY A 487 46.73 -26.95 -10.11
N SER A 488 46.30 -27.06 -11.37
CA SER A 488 45.31 -28.03 -11.88
C SER A 488 43.87 -27.67 -11.45
N SER A 489 42.82 -27.78 -12.28
CA SER A 489 42.68 -27.99 -13.74
C SER A 489 41.19 -27.85 -14.05
N TYR A 490 40.82 -27.21 -15.15
CA TYR A 490 39.88 -27.72 -16.18
C TYR A 490 39.46 -26.56 -17.09
N ALA A 491 39.57 -26.77 -18.39
CA ALA A 491 39.15 -25.84 -19.44
C ALA A 491 38.05 -26.48 -20.28
N ASP A 492 37.26 -25.61 -20.91
CA ASP A 492 36.48 -25.80 -22.14
C ASP A 492 35.49 -26.96 -22.24
N VAL A 493 34.20 -26.60 -22.28
CA VAL A 493 33.30 -27.10 -23.32
C VAL A 493 32.54 -25.91 -23.91
N ALA A 494 32.67 -25.72 -25.22
CA ALA A 494 31.84 -24.82 -26.00
C ALA A 494 31.40 -25.52 -27.29
N ASP A 495 30.33 -24.99 -27.85
CA ASP A 495 29.85 -25.18 -29.23
C ASP A 495 29.10 -26.47 -29.59
N VAL A 496 27.86 -26.28 -30.06
CA VAL A 496 27.06 -27.23 -30.85
C VAL A 496 26.15 -26.41 -31.77
N THR A 497 26.49 -26.34 -33.05
CA THR A 497 25.61 -25.94 -34.14
C THR A 497 24.80 -27.14 -34.66
N PRO A 498 23.61 -26.94 -35.25
CA PRO A 498 22.93 -27.97 -36.04
C PRO A 498 22.99 -27.69 -37.55
N ASP A 499 23.49 -28.65 -38.32
CA ASP A 499 23.37 -28.70 -39.78
C ASP A 499 21.96 -29.15 -40.22
N VAL A 500 21.45 -28.58 -41.32
CA VAL A 500 20.49 -29.23 -42.25
C VAL A 500 20.81 -28.75 -43.67
N ASP A 501 20.80 -29.68 -44.62
CA ASP A 501 21.34 -29.55 -45.98
C ASP A 501 20.63 -28.59 -46.96
N GLU A 502 21.37 -28.12 -47.97
CA GLU A 502 20.85 -27.47 -49.18
C GLU A 502 20.37 -28.50 -50.22
N GLU A 503 19.30 -28.18 -50.97
CA GLU A 503 19.11 -28.72 -52.31
C GLU A 503 18.67 -27.62 -53.30
N ASN A 504 19.11 -27.76 -54.55
CA ASN A 504 19.14 -26.71 -55.58
C ASN A 504 17.77 -26.18 -56.03
N LEU A 505 17.73 -24.91 -56.49
CA LEU A 505 17.18 -24.58 -57.82
C LEU A 505 17.59 -23.17 -58.31
N VAL A 506 17.92 -23.10 -59.61
CA VAL A 506 18.36 -21.91 -60.36
C VAL A 506 17.13 -21.15 -60.91
N LEU A 507 17.19 -19.80 -61.03
CA LEU A 507 16.76 -19.04 -62.23
C LEU A 507 16.95 -17.51 -62.12
N ASP A 508 17.71 -16.98 -63.08
CA ASP A 508 17.68 -15.67 -63.77
C ASP A 508 17.58 -14.29 -63.06
N GLY A 509 18.14 -13.27 -63.72
CA GLY A 509 18.14 -11.85 -63.31
C GLY A 509 16.98 -11.01 -63.92
N PRO A 510 17.11 -9.67 -64.14
CA PRO A 510 18.32 -8.84 -64.06
C PRO A 510 18.20 -7.41 -63.45
N ARG A 511 19.35 -6.88 -63.01
CA ARG A 511 19.88 -5.48 -63.12
C ARG A 511 18.97 -4.25 -62.89
N ARG A 512 19.48 -3.33 -62.05
CA ARG A 512 19.78 -1.94 -62.49
C ARG A 512 20.87 -1.26 -61.64
N ASN A 513 21.81 -0.58 -62.32
CA ASN A 513 22.89 0.22 -61.72
C ASN A 513 22.38 1.58 -61.22
N THR A 514 23.10 2.20 -60.29
CA THR A 514 23.86 3.46 -60.56
C THR A 514 25.02 3.63 -59.58
N ASP A 515 26.22 3.83 -60.12
CA ASP A 515 27.46 4.21 -59.40
C ASP A 515 27.43 5.67 -58.91
N GLY A 516 28.42 6.10 -58.08
CA GLY A 516 28.51 7.54 -57.76
C GLY A 516 29.53 8.09 -56.75
N ALA A 517 30.68 7.45 -56.52
CA ALA A 517 31.95 8.00 -55.98
C ALA A 517 31.98 9.16 -54.92
N ARG A 518 32.70 8.91 -53.81
CA ARG A 518 33.35 9.95 -52.98
C ARG A 518 34.54 10.59 -53.74
N PRO A 519 35.08 11.73 -53.24
CA PRO A 519 36.42 11.62 -52.64
C PRO A 519 36.57 12.36 -51.30
N SER A 520 37.75 12.22 -50.71
CA SER A 520 38.14 12.61 -49.35
C SER A 520 39.07 13.84 -49.31
N LEU A 521 39.16 14.50 -48.14
CA LEU A 521 40.40 14.74 -47.36
C LEU A 521 40.29 15.96 -46.43
N ALA A 522 40.99 15.89 -45.29
CA ALA A 522 41.12 16.98 -44.33
C ALA A 522 42.49 17.66 -44.44
N ASN A 523 42.59 18.97 -44.11
CA ASN A 523 43.53 19.39 -43.05
C ASN A 523 43.37 20.83 -42.52
N ARG A 524 43.94 21.06 -41.34
CA ARG A 524 44.03 22.35 -40.61
C ARG A 524 44.98 23.37 -41.27
N ARG A 525 44.75 24.67 -41.03
CA ARG A 525 45.80 25.58 -40.48
C ARG A 525 45.25 26.91 -39.90
N LYS A 526 46.00 27.45 -38.92
CA LYS A 526 45.76 28.73 -38.21
C LYS A 526 46.31 29.93 -38.98
N ILE A 527 45.69 31.11 -38.83
CA ILE A 527 46.34 32.45 -38.91
C ILE A 527 45.88 33.30 -37.69
N ARG A 528 46.60 34.38 -37.36
CA ARG A 528 46.65 35.03 -36.03
C ARG A 528 46.76 36.56 -36.15
N GLY A 529 45.96 37.33 -35.39
CA GLY A 529 46.36 38.64 -34.82
C GLY A 529 45.61 39.93 -35.18
N ARG A 530 44.89 40.50 -34.18
CA ARG A 530 45.03 41.87 -33.55
C ARG A 530 45.01 43.18 -34.42
N PRO A 531 44.86 44.40 -33.83
CA PRO A 531 44.46 44.81 -32.45
C PRO A 531 43.47 46.01 -32.33
N GLY A 532 43.14 46.38 -31.08
CA GLY A 532 42.67 47.72 -30.64
C GLY A 532 41.34 47.68 -29.87
N SER A 533 41.02 48.53 -28.88
CA SER A 533 41.71 49.33 -27.83
C SER A 533 40.66 50.32 -27.27
N GLU A 534 40.86 50.84 -26.05
CA GLU A 534 39.96 51.79 -25.34
C GLU A 534 38.65 51.16 -24.78
N GLY A 535 38.19 51.40 -23.55
CA GLY A 535 38.81 52.03 -22.37
C GLY A 535 38.03 53.22 -21.81
N THR A 536 37.39 53.07 -20.65
CA THR A 536 37.25 54.10 -19.59
C THR A 536 36.53 53.56 -18.35
N GLU A 537 37.05 53.90 -17.17
CA GLU A 537 36.41 53.74 -15.87
C GLU A 537 35.55 54.99 -15.54
N TYR A 538 34.62 54.87 -14.59
CA TYR A 538 34.30 55.96 -13.65
C TYR A 538 33.88 55.37 -12.29
N ASP A 539 33.97 56.19 -11.25
CA ASP A 539 34.39 55.81 -9.90
C ASP A 539 33.42 56.30 -8.79
N SER A 540 33.69 55.88 -7.54
CA SER A 540 33.42 56.58 -6.27
C SER A 540 32.01 56.42 -5.62
N THR A 541 31.90 55.82 -4.41
CA THR A 541 31.88 56.41 -3.02
C THR A 541 30.49 56.86 -2.51
N SER A 542 30.10 56.83 -1.23
CA SER A 542 30.64 56.26 0.05
C SER A 542 29.58 56.32 1.18
N SER A 543 29.97 55.94 2.41
CA SER A 543 29.39 56.37 3.73
C SER A 543 28.13 55.61 4.22
N SER A 544 28.16 54.82 5.32
CA SER A 544 28.34 55.11 6.77
C SER A 544 26.99 55.46 7.48
N GLU A 545 26.67 55.14 8.74
CA GLU A 545 27.47 54.69 9.91
C GLU A 545 26.58 54.18 11.10
N ILE A 546 27.18 53.47 12.08
CA ILE A 546 26.85 53.39 13.53
C ILE A 546 25.45 52.94 14.03
N ALA A 547 25.41 51.80 14.75
CA ALA A 547 25.28 51.78 16.23
C ALA A 547 25.64 50.40 16.85
N HIS A 548 26.45 50.41 17.93
CA HIS A 548 26.95 49.24 18.67
C HIS A 548 26.20 48.99 19.99
N VAL A 549 26.43 47.81 20.58
CA VAL A 549 26.69 47.45 22.01
C VAL A 549 26.37 45.93 22.12
N THR A 550 27.29 44.97 22.06
CA THR A 550 28.58 44.71 22.78
C THR A 550 28.36 44.54 24.29
N THR A 551 28.52 43.35 24.89
CA THR A 551 29.79 42.78 25.42
C THR A 551 29.67 41.25 25.58
N ALA A 552 30.66 40.38 25.27
CA ALA A 552 32.01 40.20 25.85
C ALA A 552 31.96 39.76 27.34
N ARG A 553 32.82 38.91 27.92
CA ARG A 553 34.11 38.23 27.58
C ARG A 553 34.22 36.98 28.53
N ALA A 554 35.19 36.06 28.55
CA ALA A 554 36.48 35.81 27.86
C ALA A 554 36.84 34.29 27.91
N THR A 555 38.05 33.93 27.47
CA THR A 555 38.77 32.65 27.69
C THR A 555 39.78 32.76 28.84
N GLU A 556 40.22 31.64 29.46
CA GLU A 556 41.66 31.31 29.61
C GLU A 556 41.95 29.89 30.14
N TYR A 557 43.21 29.46 29.99
CA TYR A 557 43.79 28.16 30.37
C TYR A 557 44.23 28.13 31.84
N GLU A 558 44.24 26.95 32.49
CA GLU A 558 45.42 26.44 33.24
C GLU A 558 45.23 24.99 33.77
N ASN A 559 46.37 24.35 34.06
CA ASN A 559 46.64 23.06 34.72
C ASN A 559 48.01 23.28 35.43
N PRO A 560 48.43 22.66 36.57
CA PRO A 560 48.34 21.21 36.84
C PRO A 560 48.31 20.81 38.36
N THR A 561 48.76 19.57 38.68
CA THR A 561 49.14 18.94 39.98
C THR A 561 48.00 18.45 40.92
N ASP A 562 48.16 17.40 41.75
CA ASP A 562 49.37 16.66 42.20
C ASP A 562 49.14 15.16 42.57
N THR A 563 50.24 14.38 42.68
CA THR A 563 50.54 13.10 43.45
C THR A 563 49.47 12.01 43.75
N ASP A 564 49.76 10.72 44.00
CA ASP A 564 50.97 10.00 44.48
C ASP A 564 51.09 8.53 43.92
N THR A 565 52.02 7.74 44.45
CA THR A 565 52.79 6.66 43.81
C THR A 565 52.50 5.23 44.33
N ARG A 566 52.81 4.19 43.52
CA ARG A 566 53.84 3.14 43.80
C ARG A 566 53.78 1.90 42.87
N ASP A 567 54.89 1.68 42.15
CA ASP A 567 55.76 0.48 42.13
C ASP A 567 55.29 -0.84 42.79
N THR A 568 55.74 -2.05 42.40
CA THR A 568 56.58 -2.61 41.31
C THR A 568 56.30 -4.13 41.29
N THR A 569 56.45 -4.90 40.20
CA THR A 569 57.71 -5.50 39.73
C THR A 569 57.40 -6.45 38.56
N ASN A 570 58.38 -6.68 37.69
CA ASN A 570 58.45 -7.77 36.71
C ASN A 570 59.84 -8.41 36.90
N PRO A 571 60.08 -9.72 36.67
CA PRO A 571 60.78 -10.06 35.43
C PRO A 571 60.63 -11.49 34.86
N THR A 572 61.06 -11.62 33.58
CA THR A 572 61.71 -12.80 32.93
C THR A 572 60.90 -14.10 32.71
N LYS A 573 60.58 -14.46 31.45
CA LYS A 573 61.42 -15.15 30.41
C LYS A 573 61.71 -16.65 30.70
N LEU A 574 61.16 -17.55 29.86
CA LEU A 574 61.94 -18.35 28.89
C LEU A 574 61.06 -19.05 27.81
N ARG A 575 61.72 -19.59 26.78
CA ARG A 575 61.15 -20.30 25.60
C ARG A 575 60.91 -21.80 25.88
N VAL A 576 60.08 -22.47 25.05
CA VAL A 576 60.44 -23.66 24.20
C VAL A 576 59.22 -24.22 23.42
N PHE A 577 59.48 -24.87 22.29
CA PHE A 577 58.52 -25.52 21.36
C PHE A 577 57.95 -26.86 21.88
N TYR A 578 56.70 -27.23 21.56
CA TYR A 578 56.36 -28.27 20.54
C TYR A 578 54.85 -28.58 20.38
N ARG A 579 54.51 -29.08 19.18
CA ARG A 579 53.29 -29.77 18.65
C ARG A 579 52.02 -30.00 19.50
N ALA A 580 50.90 -29.59 18.89
CA ALA A 580 49.70 -30.37 18.52
C ALA A 580 49.11 -31.43 19.47
N HIS A 581 47.81 -31.27 19.77
CA HIS A 581 46.79 -32.18 19.23
C HIS A 581 45.39 -31.54 19.16
N SER A 582 44.56 -32.12 18.29
CA SER A 582 43.16 -31.81 18.04
C SER A 582 42.24 -32.24 19.19
N LEU A 583 41.32 -31.36 19.60
CA LEU A 583 40.06 -31.76 20.27
C LEU A 583 38.93 -30.83 19.81
N SER A 584 37.98 -31.39 19.07
CA SER A 584 36.71 -30.72 18.77
C SER A 584 35.88 -30.62 20.05
N PRO A 585 35.32 -29.44 20.41
CA PRO A 585 34.27 -29.39 21.41
C PRO A 585 32.98 -29.94 20.79
N VAL A 586 32.60 -31.14 21.22
CA VAL A 586 31.26 -31.69 21.01
C VAL A 586 30.25 -30.66 21.54
N ILE A 587 29.35 -30.18 20.67
CA ILE A 587 28.31 -29.22 21.09
C ILE A 587 27.20 -30.01 21.78
N ASP A 588 26.91 -29.59 23.00
CA ASP A 588 25.87 -30.13 23.88
C ASP A 588 24.46 -29.94 23.26
N PRO A 589 23.66 -31.03 23.10
CA PRO A 589 22.35 -30.96 22.45
C PRO A 589 21.26 -30.28 23.29
N HIS A 590 21.52 -29.84 24.52
CA HIS A 590 20.46 -29.37 25.44
C HIS A 590 20.12 -27.88 25.40
N LEU A 591 20.64 -27.10 24.43
CA LEU A 591 20.29 -25.67 24.26
C LEU A 591 19.38 -25.36 23.05
N ASP A 592 18.76 -26.38 22.45
CA ASP A 592 18.03 -26.27 21.19
C ASP A 592 16.55 -25.84 21.33
N VAL A 593 16.02 -25.71 22.56
CA VAL A 593 14.57 -25.45 22.76
C VAL A 593 14.11 -24.12 22.16
N VAL A 594 14.91 -23.05 22.25
CA VAL A 594 14.51 -21.73 21.70
C VAL A 594 14.66 -21.66 20.18
N ALA A 595 15.68 -22.31 19.61
CA ALA A 595 15.85 -22.41 18.17
C ALA A 595 14.78 -23.34 17.56
N THR A 596 14.48 -24.46 18.22
CA THR A 596 13.35 -25.34 17.89
C THR A 596 12.01 -24.60 18.02
N ILE A 597 11.78 -23.75 19.02
CA ILE A 597 10.54 -22.95 19.14
C ILE A 597 10.43 -21.91 18.02
N MET A 598 11.52 -21.26 17.59
CA MET A 598 11.47 -20.27 16.51
C MET A 598 11.38 -20.91 15.12
N ALA A 599 12.07 -22.03 14.89
CA ALA A 599 11.91 -22.85 13.68
C ALA A 599 10.53 -23.53 13.64
N ALA A 600 9.98 -23.95 14.78
CA ALA A 600 8.60 -24.39 14.93
C ALA A 600 7.61 -23.27 14.60
N ALA A 601 7.80 -22.07 15.15
CA ALA A 601 6.94 -20.92 14.87
C ALA A 601 6.92 -20.56 13.37
N ALA A 602 7.98 -20.84 12.62
CA ALA A 602 8.00 -20.73 11.16
C ALA A 602 7.23 -21.85 10.41
N ILE A 603 6.92 -22.96 11.09
CA ILE A 603 6.31 -24.19 10.54
C ILE A 603 4.84 -24.35 11.00
N THR A 604 4.37 -23.60 12.01
CA THR A 604 3.11 -23.93 12.74
C THR A 604 2.30 -22.70 13.17
N GLN A 605 1.25 -22.32 12.41
CA GLN A 605 0.48 -21.08 12.65
C GLN A 605 -1.03 -21.12 12.24
N THR A 606 -1.86 -22.06 12.72
CA THR A 606 -3.30 -22.05 12.39
C THR A 606 -4.19 -21.39 13.44
N GLY A 607 -5.01 -20.45 12.96
CA GLY A 607 -6.37 -20.31 13.46
C GLY A 607 -7.35 -21.03 12.53
N ALA A 608 -7.88 -22.18 12.95
CA ALA A 608 -9.03 -22.83 12.32
C ALA A 608 -10.07 -23.16 13.39
N ARG A 609 -11.25 -22.53 13.32
CA ARG A 609 -12.44 -22.93 14.10
C ARG A 609 -13.23 -23.95 13.28
N PHE A 610 -13.48 -25.13 13.84
CA PHE A 610 -14.48 -26.06 13.31
C PHE A 610 -15.89 -25.59 13.69
N PRO A 611 -16.87 -25.63 12.76
CA PRO A 611 -18.29 -25.55 13.08
C PRO A 611 -18.84 -26.95 13.39
N GLY A 612 -19.75 -27.06 14.37
CA GLY A 612 -20.70 -28.18 14.43
C GLY A 612 -20.83 -28.94 15.75
N ILE A 613 -21.56 -28.38 16.72
CA ILE A 613 -22.57 -29.11 17.51
C ILE A 613 -23.74 -28.15 17.79
N ALA A 614 -24.81 -28.19 16.97
CA ALA A 614 -26.13 -27.61 17.28
C ALA A 614 -27.17 -27.94 16.18
N ALA A 615 -27.40 -29.23 15.90
CA ALA A 615 -28.54 -29.66 15.09
C ALA A 615 -28.95 -31.08 15.51
N LEU A 616 -29.82 -31.18 16.52
CA LEU A 616 -30.71 -32.32 16.84
C LEU A 616 -31.33 -32.07 18.23
N PHE A 617 -32.48 -31.41 18.26
CA PHE A 617 -33.63 -31.82 19.09
C PHE A 617 -34.86 -31.07 18.58
N GLU A 618 -35.72 -31.79 17.87
CA GLU A 618 -36.99 -31.30 17.36
C GLU A 618 -38.12 -31.76 18.29
N LYS A 619 -39.22 -31.00 18.33
CA LYS A 619 -40.54 -31.35 18.90
C LYS A 619 -40.67 -31.46 20.43
N SER A 620 -41.32 -30.43 20.99
CA SER A 620 -42.65 -30.66 21.61
C SER A 620 -43.53 -29.41 21.44
N SER A 621 -44.83 -29.65 21.25
CA SER A 621 -45.88 -28.68 21.00
C SER A 621 -46.69 -28.35 22.26
N ILE A 622 -47.28 -27.15 22.36
CA ILE A 622 -48.69 -26.91 22.76
C ILE A 622 -49.09 -25.44 22.52
N SER A 623 -50.40 -25.22 22.40
CA SER A 623 -51.15 -24.00 22.02
C SER A 623 -51.17 -22.87 23.09
N SER A 624 -51.81 -21.70 22.95
CA SER A 624 -52.89 -21.25 22.06
C SER A 624 -53.03 -19.71 21.89
N SER A 625 -53.73 -19.31 20.81
CA SER A 625 -54.72 -18.21 20.68
C SER A 625 -54.35 -16.71 20.79
N ASP A 626 -54.76 -16.01 19.71
CA ASP A 626 -55.40 -14.68 19.63
C ASP A 626 -54.59 -13.37 19.75
N SER A 627 -54.21 -12.83 18.58
CA SER A 627 -54.94 -11.67 18.01
C SER A 627 -54.51 -11.41 16.56
N VAL A 628 -55.49 -11.09 15.70
CA VAL A 628 -55.29 -10.81 14.26
C VAL A 628 -55.77 -9.38 13.97
N ASP A 629 -55.19 -8.80 12.91
CA ASP A 629 -55.75 -7.73 12.05
C ASP A 629 -55.23 -6.29 12.25
N ALA A 630 -54.07 -5.98 11.66
CA ALA A 630 -53.70 -4.63 11.16
C ALA A 630 -52.37 -4.60 10.36
N SER A 631 -52.28 -5.22 9.15
CA SER A 631 -51.17 -4.88 8.23
C SER A 631 -51.39 -5.19 6.74
N ARG A 632 -52.24 -6.16 6.38
CA ARG A 632 -52.51 -6.54 4.98
C ARG A 632 -53.45 -5.57 4.25
N LYS A 633 -53.00 -4.32 4.02
CA LYS A 633 -53.70 -3.34 3.19
C LYS A 633 -52.83 -2.25 2.55
N LYS A 634 -51.56 -2.54 2.21
CA LYS A 634 -50.69 -1.64 1.42
C LYS A 634 -50.24 -2.16 0.06
N ASP A 635 -50.23 -3.48 -0.18
CA ASP A 635 -49.63 -4.06 -1.40
C ASP A 635 -50.56 -4.10 -2.65
N ALA A 636 -51.76 -3.51 -2.57
CA ALA A 636 -52.77 -3.56 -3.62
C ALA A 636 -52.99 -2.25 -4.39
N VAL A 637 -52.24 -1.17 -4.08
CA VAL A 637 -52.42 0.16 -4.71
C VAL A 637 -51.22 0.56 -5.60
N ALA A 638 -50.03 0.01 -5.35
CA ALA A 638 -48.82 0.33 -6.14
C ALA A 638 -48.84 -0.25 -7.57
N ASN A 639 -49.46 -1.41 -7.79
CA ASN A 639 -49.38 -2.15 -9.05
C ASN A 639 -50.49 -1.81 -10.08
N MET A 640 -51.23 -0.70 -9.91
CA MET A 640 -52.33 -0.33 -10.82
C MET A 640 -52.03 0.88 -11.73
N PHE A 641 -50.86 1.53 -11.61
CA PHE A 641 -50.52 2.75 -12.36
C PHE A 641 -49.32 2.64 -13.32
N LEU A 642 -48.68 1.47 -13.46
CA LEU A 642 -47.51 1.26 -14.32
C LEU A 642 -47.82 0.74 -15.74
N SER A 643 -49.01 1.05 -16.28
CA SER A 643 -49.43 0.63 -17.62
C SER A 643 -50.25 1.70 -18.34
N SER A 644 -49.60 2.79 -18.77
CA SER A 644 -49.95 3.61 -19.95
C SER A 644 -49.15 4.92 -20.03
N ALA A 645 -48.06 4.95 -20.81
CA ALA A 645 -47.47 6.19 -21.37
C ALA A 645 -46.37 5.89 -22.41
N ALA A 646 -46.72 5.24 -23.52
CA ALA A 646 -45.83 5.12 -24.70
C ALA A 646 -46.34 6.04 -25.83
N THR A 647 -46.41 7.34 -25.58
CA THR A 647 -46.68 8.38 -26.59
C THR A 647 -45.79 9.60 -26.32
N ARG A 648 -45.35 10.28 -27.39
CA ARG A 648 -44.47 11.45 -27.29
C ARG A 648 -45.25 12.62 -26.67
N SER A 649 -44.86 13.05 -25.48
CA SER A 649 -45.33 14.30 -24.87
C SER A 649 -44.66 15.53 -25.50
N SER A 650 -45.28 16.69 -25.33
CA SER A 650 -44.79 17.96 -25.87
C SER A 650 -43.80 18.62 -24.91
N PRO A 651 -42.97 19.61 -25.35
CA PRO A 651 -42.04 20.29 -24.46
C PRO A 651 -42.69 20.93 -23.21
N GLY A 652 -43.97 21.32 -23.28
CA GLY A 652 -44.68 21.96 -22.16
C GLY A 652 -45.01 21.03 -20.99
N ASP A 653 -45.15 19.72 -21.23
CA ASP A 653 -45.44 18.75 -20.16
C ASP A 653 -44.20 18.51 -19.27
N LEU A 654 -43.01 18.55 -19.88
CA LEU A 654 -41.72 18.32 -19.21
C LEU A 654 -41.41 19.43 -18.20
N THR A 655 -41.61 20.68 -18.62
CA THR A 655 -41.44 21.85 -17.75
C THR A 655 -42.42 21.81 -16.59
N LYS A 656 -43.67 21.39 -16.84
CA LYS A 656 -44.68 21.27 -15.79
C LYS A 656 -44.31 20.21 -14.74
N GLY A 657 -43.86 19.03 -15.15
CA GLY A 657 -43.41 17.97 -14.23
C GLY A 657 -42.13 18.28 -13.44
N LEU A 658 -41.26 19.16 -13.95
CA LEU A 658 -40.11 19.69 -13.20
C LEU A 658 -40.48 20.86 -12.28
N VAL A 659 -41.51 21.63 -12.62
CA VAL A 659 -41.98 22.76 -11.82
C VAL A 659 -42.84 22.28 -10.65
N GLU A 660 -43.82 21.42 -10.92
CA GLU A 660 -44.65 20.69 -9.95
C GLU A 660 -43.89 19.43 -9.51
N LYS A 661 -43.30 19.41 -8.30
CA LYS A 661 -42.35 18.37 -7.83
C LYS A 661 -42.85 16.92 -7.93
N HIS A 662 -42.70 16.29 -9.10
CA HIS A 662 -42.88 14.85 -9.30
C HIS A 662 -41.53 14.17 -9.01
N LEU A 663 -41.35 13.74 -7.76
CA LEU A 663 -40.04 13.37 -7.20
C LEU A 663 -39.55 11.98 -7.65
N SER A 664 -38.22 11.81 -7.60
CA SER A 664 -37.52 10.52 -7.46
C SER A 664 -37.53 9.52 -8.64
N GLY A 665 -38.09 9.87 -9.80
CA GLY A 665 -38.14 8.99 -10.99
C GLY A 665 -37.00 9.19 -12.00
N SER A 666 -36.64 8.12 -12.73
CA SER A 666 -35.83 8.21 -13.97
C SER A 666 -36.69 8.74 -15.13
N SER A 667 -36.13 9.66 -15.91
CA SER A 667 -36.75 10.28 -17.06
C SER A 667 -36.15 9.78 -18.37
N LYS A 668 -36.95 9.04 -19.14
CA LYS A 668 -36.57 8.56 -20.48
C LYS A 668 -36.55 9.68 -21.54
N THR A 669 -37.10 10.85 -21.25
CA THR A 669 -37.24 11.97 -22.19
C THR A 669 -36.23 13.11 -21.97
N LEU A 670 -35.76 13.34 -20.73
CA LEU A 670 -34.80 14.42 -20.44
C LEU A 670 -33.43 14.18 -21.07
N ARG A 671 -32.82 15.24 -21.58
CA ARG A 671 -31.47 15.26 -22.15
C ARG A 671 -30.69 16.46 -21.63
N LEU A 672 -29.36 16.42 -21.76
CA LEU A 672 -28.50 17.53 -21.34
C LEU A 672 -28.87 18.86 -22.04
N GLN A 673 -29.35 18.80 -23.29
CA GLN A 673 -29.74 19.99 -24.08
C GLN A 673 -31.00 20.70 -23.53
N ASP A 674 -31.79 20.06 -22.67
CA ASP A 674 -32.93 20.70 -21.99
C ASP A 674 -32.46 21.71 -20.92
N PHE A 675 -31.16 21.72 -20.61
CA PHE A 675 -30.53 22.55 -19.60
C PHE A 675 -29.49 23.50 -20.20
N LYS A 676 -29.54 24.76 -19.76
CA LYS A 676 -28.43 25.71 -19.91
C LYS A 676 -27.48 25.55 -18.73
N LEU A 677 -26.31 24.98 -18.99
CA LEU A 677 -25.19 24.94 -18.04
C LEU A 677 -24.71 26.37 -17.76
N LEU A 678 -24.52 26.73 -16.48
CA LEU A 678 -24.09 28.08 -16.07
C LEU A 678 -22.68 28.12 -15.47
N ARG A 679 -22.39 27.25 -14.50
CA ARG A 679 -21.05 27.12 -13.87
C ARG A 679 -20.93 25.78 -13.14
N ILE A 680 -19.72 25.28 -12.97
CA ILE A 680 -19.41 24.19 -12.03
C ILE A 680 -19.46 24.72 -10.59
N LEU A 681 -20.29 24.12 -9.74
CA LEU A 681 -20.43 24.38 -8.30
C LEU A 681 -19.47 23.54 -7.46
N GLY A 682 -19.02 22.38 -7.97
CA GLY A 682 -18.11 21.48 -7.28
C GLY A 682 -17.63 20.32 -8.16
N THR A 683 -16.46 19.78 -7.84
CA THR A 683 -15.82 18.67 -8.56
C THR A 683 -15.44 17.55 -7.59
N GLY A 684 -15.87 16.33 -7.88
CA GLY A 684 -15.42 15.10 -7.22
C GLY A 684 -14.68 14.17 -8.18
N THR A 685 -14.19 13.03 -7.68
CA THR A 685 -13.28 12.11 -8.39
C THR A 685 -13.80 11.64 -9.76
N PHE A 686 -15.11 11.45 -9.92
CA PHE A 686 -15.76 11.00 -11.16
C PHE A 686 -17.06 11.77 -11.47
N ALA A 687 -17.30 12.88 -10.76
CA ALA A 687 -18.54 13.64 -10.84
C ALA A 687 -18.28 15.15 -10.86
N ARG A 688 -19.09 15.90 -11.61
CA ARG A 688 -19.11 17.37 -11.63
C ARG A 688 -20.51 17.85 -11.31
N VAL A 689 -20.65 18.83 -10.43
CA VAL A 689 -21.96 19.43 -10.12
C VAL A 689 -22.06 20.77 -10.84
N TRP A 690 -23.02 20.90 -11.75
CA TRP A 690 -23.28 22.13 -12.49
C TRP A 690 -24.47 22.90 -11.92
N LEU A 691 -24.36 24.21 -11.79
CA LEU A 691 -25.51 25.10 -11.72
C LEU A 691 -26.16 25.15 -13.11
N VAL A 692 -27.46 24.89 -13.19
CA VAL A 692 -28.20 24.86 -14.46
C VAL A 692 -29.52 25.62 -14.38
N LYS A 693 -29.95 26.19 -15.51
CA LYS A 693 -31.34 26.62 -15.76
C LYS A 693 -31.96 25.73 -16.83
N LEU A 694 -33.29 25.72 -16.94
CA LEU A 694 -33.97 25.13 -18.10
C LEU A 694 -33.68 25.97 -19.36
N ALA A 695 -33.41 25.33 -20.49
CA ALA A 695 -33.19 26.00 -21.77
C ALA A 695 -34.48 26.65 -22.31
N HIS A 696 -35.63 26.03 -22.02
CA HIS A 696 -36.96 26.49 -22.39
C HIS A 696 -37.90 26.49 -21.16
N PRO A 697 -37.76 27.48 -20.24
CA PRO A 697 -38.61 27.59 -19.07
C PRO A 697 -40.03 28.01 -19.44
N MET A 698 -41.02 27.62 -18.62
CA MET A 698 -42.36 28.20 -18.68
C MET A 698 -42.33 29.64 -18.14
N GLN A 699 -43.34 30.42 -18.55
CA GLN A 699 -43.53 31.77 -18.06
C GLN A 699 -43.67 31.79 -16.52
N GLY A 700 -42.84 32.56 -15.83
CA GLY A 700 -42.75 32.58 -14.37
C GLY A 700 -41.76 31.57 -13.76
N ALA A 701 -41.03 30.80 -14.57
CA ALA A 701 -39.98 29.85 -14.14
C ALA A 701 -38.58 30.18 -14.72
N GLU A 702 -38.41 31.35 -15.33
CA GLU A 702 -37.19 31.77 -16.06
C GLU A 702 -35.94 31.89 -15.16
N ASP A 703 -36.15 32.14 -13.86
CA ASP A 703 -35.11 32.24 -12.85
C ASP A 703 -34.92 30.98 -11.99
N ARG A 704 -35.68 29.91 -12.26
CA ARG A 704 -35.53 28.66 -11.51
C ARG A 704 -34.26 27.93 -11.93
N VAL A 705 -33.41 27.67 -10.93
CA VAL A 705 -32.12 26.99 -11.07
C VAL A 705 -32.11 25.65 -10.33
N PHE A 706 -31.20 24.77 -10.75
CA PHE A 706 -31.00 23.43 -10.21
C PHE A 706 -29.50 23.10 -10.13
N ALA A 707 -29.15 22.09 -9.35
CA ALA A 707 -27.82 21.48 -9.35
C ALA A 707 -27.88 20.17 -10.13
N LEU A 708 -27.06 20.03 -11.17
CA LEU A 708 -26.96 18.83 -12.01
C LEU A 708 -25.66 18.08 -11.72
N LYS A 709 -25.74 16.97 -10.99
CA LYS A 709 -24.59 16.06 -10.78
C LYS A 709 -24.43 15.20 -12.02
N VAL A 710 -23.34 15.41 -12.76
CA VAL A 710 -22.96 14.68 -13.97
C VAL A 710 -21.88 13.67 -13.59
N LEU A 711 -22.10 12.38 -13.86
CA LEU A 711 -21.16 11.30 -13.54
C LEU A 711 -20.81 10.54 -14.83
N ARG A 712 -19.52 10.40 -15.17
CA ARG A 712 -19.09 9.70 -16.39
C ARG A 712 -19.18 8.18 -16.23
N LYS A 713 -19.87 7.48 -17.13
CA LYS A 713 -20.03 6.01 -17.08
C LYS A 713 -18.67 5.31 -17.07
N THR A 714 -17.74 5.73 -17.93
CA THR A 714 -16.38 5.17 -18.03
C THR A 714 -15.63 5.26 -16.71
N GLU A 715 -15.56 6.44 -16.08
CA GLU A 715 -14.89 6.63 -14.79
C GLU A 715 -15.60 5.90 -13.64
N VAL A 716 -16.94 5.91 -13.59
CA VAL A 716 -17.72 5.16 -12.59
C VAL A 716 -17.44 3.65 -12.67
N ILE A 717 -17.30 3.09 -13.87
CA ILE A 717 -16.96 1.67 -14.08
C ILE A 717 -15.48 1.39 -13.74
N LYS A 718 -14.56 2.21 -14.25
CA LYS A 718 -13.10 2.11 -14.06
C LYS A 718 -12.72 2.15 -12.58
N LEU A 719 -13.37 3.02 -11.80
CA LEU A 719 -13.19 3.13 -10.35
C LEU A 719 -14.08 2.15 -9.55
N LYS A 720 -14.83 1.25 -10.22
CA LYS A 720 -15.73 0.25 -9.61
C LYS A 720 -16.79 0.86 -8.67
N GLN A 721 -17.29 2.06 -8.99
CA GLN A 721 -18.25 2.83 -8.18
C GLN A 721 -19.72 2.61 -8.59
N VAL A 722 -20.00 1.70 -9.52
CA VAL A 722 -21.36 1.41 -10.05
C VAL A 722 -22.38 1.19 -8.92
N ASP A 723 -22.06 0.34 -7.96
CA ASP A 723 -22.95 0.06 -6.82
C ASP A 723 -23.11 1.29 -5.92
N HIS A 724 -22.04 2.06 -5.66
CA HIS A 724 -22.12 3.26 -4.83
C HIS A 724 -22.99 4.34 -5.46
N VAL A 725 -22.87 4.58 -6.77
CA VAL A 725 -23.71 5.55 -7.50
C VAL A 725 -25.18 5.13 -7.49
N ASN A 726 -25.46 3.83 -7.66
CA ASN A 726 -26.82 3.31 -7.57
C ASN A 726 -27.40 3.37 -6.15
N HIS A 727 -26.60 3.12 -5.12
CA HIS A 727 -27.02 3.26 -3.72
C HIS A 727 -27.27 4.72 -3.35
N GLU A 728 -26.37 5.65 -3.72
CA GLU A 728 -26.56 7.10 -3.53
C GLU A 728 -27.89 7.53 -4.16
N ARG A 729 -28.10 7.22 -5.45
CA ARG A 729 -29.34 7.51 -6.17
C ARG A 729 -30.57 6.96 -5.44
N ALA A 730 -30.52 5.69 -5.05
CA ALA A 730 -31.66 5.02 -4.43
C ALA A 730 -31.97 5.57 -3.03
N ILE A 731 -30.97 6.01 -2.26
CA ILE A 731 -31.21 6.63 -0.94
C ILE A 731 -31.73 8.06 -1.14
N LEU A 732 -31.14 8.85 -2.04
CA LEU A 732 -31.62 10.20 -2.37
C LEU A 732 -33.08 10.21 -2.89
N ALA A 733 -33.48 9.15 -3.59
CA ALA A 733 -34.86 8.95 -4.05
C ALA A 733 -35.85 8.70 -2.89
N ASP A 734 -35.46 7.91 -1.88
CA ASP A 734 -36.30 7.59 -0.70
C ASP A 734 -36.46 8.80 0.23
N VAL A 735 -35.37 9.57 0.47
CA VAL A 735 -35.37 10.73 1.38
C VAL A 735 -35.89 12.03 0.75
N ALA A 736 -36.31 11.98 -0.51
CA ALA A 736 -36.71 13.15 -1.29
C ALA A 736 -37.88 13.91 -0.65
N GLY A 737 -37.77 15.24 -0.58
CA GLY A 737 -38.79 16.11 0.02
C GLY A 737 -38.63 16.35 1.53
N TYR A 738 -37.69 15.70 2.22
CA TYR A 738 -37.37 16.04 3.61
C TYR A 738 -36.78 17.48 3.71
N PRO A 739 -37.25 18.34 4.64
CA PRO A 739 -36.99 19.78 4.59
C PRO A 739 -35.51 20.18 4.67
N PHE A 740 -34.66 19.39 5.31
CA PHE A 740 -33.24 19.68 5.54
C PHE A 740 -32.27 18.80 4.73
N ILE A 741 -32.77 17.97 3.81
CA ILE A 741 -31.94 17.18 2.89
C ILE A 741 -32.08 17.76 1.47
N THR A 742 -31.06 17.61 0.64
CA THR A 742 -31.18 17.94 -0.79
C THR A 742 -32.15 16.99 -1.49
N THR A 743 -33.03 17.52 -2.33
CA THR A 743 -34.08 16.74 -2.97
C THR A 743 -33.65 16.29 -4.36
N LEU A 744 -33.64 14.98 -4.60
CA LEU A 744 -33.53 14.40 -5.94
C LEU A 744 -34.85 14.60 -6.69
N ILE A 745 -34.80 15.45 -7.71
CA ILE A 745 -35.96 15.77 -8.55
C ILE A 745 -36.16 14.62 -9.53
N THR A 746 -35.12 14.26 -10.29
CA THR A 746 -35.16 13.19 -11.29
C THR A 746 -33.75 12.75 -11.68
N THR A 747 -33.63 11.56 -12.28
CA THR A 747 -32.42 11.08 -12.96
C THR A 747 -32.64 10.95 -14.45
N PHE A 748 -31.56 11.04 -15.22
CA PHE A 748 -31.54 10.66 -16.64
C PHE A 748 -30.13 10.17 -17.04
N THR A 749 -30.01 9.63 -18.26
CA THR A 749 -28.78 9.05 -18.79
C THR A 749 -28.61 9.42 -20.26
N ASP A 750 -27.37 9.48 -20.74
CA ASP A 750 -27.06 9.51 -22.16
C ASP A 750 -26.04 8.42 -22.54
N SER A 751 -25.37 8.58 -23.69
CA SER A 751 -24.40 7.61 -24.16
C SER A 751 -23.10 7.57 -23.35
N GLU A 752 -22.74 8.61 -22.60
CA GLU A 752 -21.46 8.70 -21.89
C GLU A 752 -21.62 8.98 -20.38
N CYS A 753 -22.74 9.58 -19.96
CA CYS A 753 -22.93 10.12 -18.62
C CYS A 753 -24.27 9.70 -17.97
N LEU A 754 -24.25 9.70 -16.64
CA LEU A 754 -25.39 9.59 -15.74
C LEU A 754 -25.65 10.97 -15.13
N TYR A 755 -26.92 11.30 -14.89
CA TYR A 755 -27.33 12.61 -14.41
C TYR A 755 -28.28 12.52 -13.22
N MET A 756 -28.01 13.28 -12.16
CA MET A 756 -28.94 13.53 -11.06
C MET A 756 -29.29 15.01 -11.02
N LEU A 757 -30.58 15.35 -11.16
CA LEU A 757 -31.07 16.71 -11.01
C LEU A 757 -31.54 16.95 -9.57
N LEU A 758 -30.93 17.92 -8.90
CA LEU A 758 -31.09 18.23 -7.47
C LEU A 758 -31.60 19.67 -7.29
N ASP A 759 -32.32 19.93 -6.20
CA ASP A 759 -32.63 21.30 -5.76
C ASP A 759 -31.32 22.07 -5.48
N TYR A 760 -31.20 23.31 -5.99
CA TYR A 760 -30.02 24.16 -5.76
C TYR A 760 -30.05 24.83 -4.38
N CYS A 761 -28.90 24.87 -3.70
CA CYS A 761 -28.73 25.48 -2.38
C CYS A 761 -27.75 26.68 -2.51
N PRO A 762 -28.24 27.93 -2.68
CA PRO A 762 -27.41 29.07 -3.06
C PRO A 762 -26.47 29.57 -1.97
N GLY A 763 -26.67 29.18 -0.71
CA GLY A 763 -25.87 29.67 0.41
C GLY A 763 -24.44 29.14 0.47
N GLY A 764 -24.12 28.08 -0.29
CA GLY A 764 -22.83 27.40 -0.23
C GLY A 764 -22.62 26.63 1.08
N GLU A 765 -21.39 26.13 1.29
CA GLU A 765 -21.02 25.27 2.42
C GLU A 765 -20.95 26.02 3.75
N ILE A 766 -21.48 25.43 4.83
CA ILE A 766 -21.36 25.99 6.18
C ILE A 766 -19.90 26.04 6.65
N PHE A 767 -19.03 25.16 6.11
CA PHE A 767 -17.56 25.22 6.26
C PHE A 767 -17.00 26.61 5.98
N SER A 768 -17.39 27.22 4.85
CA SER A 768 -16.92 28.54 4.42
C SER A 768 -17.30 29.66 5.41
N TYR A 769 -18.45 29.53 6.07
CA TYR A 769 -18.88 30.47 7.11
C TYR A 769 -18.15 30.22 8.43
N LEU A 770 -17.95 28.95 8.81
CA LEU A 770 -17.22 28.58 10.01
C LEU A 770 -15.78 29.10 9.95
N ARG A 771 -15.06 28.84 8.86
CA ARG A 771 -13.68 29.33 8.67
C ARG A 771 -13.61 30.86 8.67
N ARG A 772 -14.60 31.55 8.08
CA ARG A 772 -14.68 33.02 8.06
C ARG A 772 -14.98 33.64 9.43
N GLN A 773 -15.86 33.03 10.21
CA GLN A 773 -16.19 33.47 11.58
C GLN A 773 -15.21 32.93 12.63
N ARG A 774 -14.28 32.05 12.21
CA ARG A 774 -13.40 31.19 13.04
C ARG A 774 -14.16 30.15 13.86
N ARG A 775 -15.22 30.55 14.56
CA ARG A 775 -16.11 29.69 15.37
C ARG A 775 -17.50 30.30 15.45
N PHE A 776 -18.54 29.48 15.60
CA PHE A 776 -19.91 29.93 15.82
C PHE A 776 -20.20 30.16 17.32
N PRO A 777 -21.05 31.13 17.67
CA PRO A 777 -21.58 31.25 19.02
C PRO A 777 -22.55 30.10 19.32
N GLU A 778 -22.61 29.63 20.56
CA GLU A 778 -23.41 28.43 20.93
C GLU A 778 -24.88 28.48 20.51
N HIS A 779 -25.52 29.66 20.44
CA HIS A 779 -26.90 29.78 19.99
C HIS A 779 -27.06 29.47 18.49
N ALA A 780 -26.06 29.82 17.66
CA ALA A 780 -26.05 29.49 16.24
C ALA A 780 -25.69 28.01 16.04
N SER A 781 -24.72 27.49 16.80
CA SER A 781 -24.41 26.06 16.83
C SER A 781 -25.65 25.25 17.21
N ARG A 782 -26.39 25.64 18.26
CA ARG A 782 -27.62 24.98 18.71
C ARG A 782 -28.69 24.92 17.61
N PHE A 783 -28.88 26.00 16.85
CA PHE A 783 -29.84 26.03 15.74
C PHE A 783 -29.49 24.98 14.68
N TYR A 784 -28.26 25.02 14.14
CA TYR A 784 -27.86 24.09 13.08
C TYR A 784 -27.80 22.63 13.58
N LEU A 785 -27.33 22.41 14.82
CA LEU A 785 -27.33 21.08 15.43
C LEU A 785 -28.75 20.55 15.64
N ALA A 786 -29.74 21.39 15.94
CA ALA A 786 -31.14 20.95 16.02
C ALA A 786 -31.69 20.48 14.66
N GLU A 787 -31.39 21.20 13.57
CA GLU A 787 -31.79 20.75 12.23
C GLU A 787 -31.09 19.43 11.83
N ILE A 788 -29.82 19.27 12.19
CA ILE A 788 -29.05 18.03 11.94
C ILE A 788 -29.55 16.88 12.81
N VAL A 789 -29.94 17.11 14.06
CA VAL A 789 -30.58 16.09 14.92
C VAL A 789 -31.89 15.59 14.27
N LEU A 790 -32.70 16.48 13.70
CA LEU A 790 -33.91 16.08 12.96
C LEU A 790 -33.59 15.26 11.70
N ILE A 791 -32.51 15.60 10.97
CA ILE A 791 -32.03 14.80 9.83
C ILE A 791 -31.61 13.40 10.29
N LEU A 792 -30.82 13.29 11.35
CA LEU A 792 -30.35 11.99 11.86
C LEU A 792 -31.50 11.15 12.43
N GLU A 793 -32.44 11.76 13.17
CA GLU A 793 -33.70 11.12 13.61
C GLU A 793 -34.46 10.52 12.41
N PHE A 794 -34.62 11.29 11.34
CA PHE A 794 -35.30 10.84 10.12
C PHE A 794 -34.57 9.68 9.43
N LEU A 795 -33.27 9.83 9.16
CA LEU A 795 -32.47 8.82 8.47
C LEU A 795 -32.36 7.52 9.27
N HIS A 796 -32.15 7.62 10.59
CA HIS A 796 -31.94 6.48 11.46
C HIS A 796 -33.24 5.73 11.75
N GLU A 797 -34.27 6.45 12.20
CA GLU A 797 -35.47 5.83 12.78
C GLU A 797 -36.59 5.57 11.76
N ARG A 798 -36.62 6.30 10.63
CA ARG A 798 -37.61 6.05 9.55
C ARG A 798 -37.03 5.24 8.39
N GLU A 799 -35.86 5.62 7.90
CA GLU A 799 -35.26 4.99 6.71
C GLU A 799 -34.30 3.83 7.03
N GLY A 800 -33.76 3.77 8.26
CA GLY A 800 -32.74 2.81 8.67
C GLY A 800 -31.41 3.01 7.93
N VAL A 801 -31.09 4.25 7.58
CA VAL A 801 -29.90 4.69 6.84
C VAL A 801 -28.89 5.32 7.80
N ALA A 802 -27.64 4.87 7.75
CA ALA A 802 -26.51 5.61 8.32
C ALA A 802 -25.89 6.49 7.22
N TYR A 803 -25.56 7.75 7.53
CA TYR A 803 -25.07 8.73 6.57
C TYR A 803 -23.55 8.65 6.36
N ARG A 804 -22.79 8.57 7.47
CA ARG A 804 -21.37 8.20 7.57
C ARG A 804 -20.33 9.18 6.98
N ASP A 805 -20.71 10.42 6.65
CA ASP A 805 -19.78 11.49 6.28
C ASP A 805 -20.23 12.88 6.76
N LEU A 806 -20.79 12.97 7.99
CA LEU A 806 -21.24 14.24 8.54
C LEU A 806 -20.05 15.15 8.84
N LYS A 807 -19.95 16.26 8.11
CA LYS A 807 -18.90 17.29 8.21
C LYS A 807 -19.39 18.64 7.64
N PRO A 808 -18.76 19.78 7.97
CA PRO A 808 -19.21 21.11 7.52
C PRO A 808 -19.22 21.30 5.99
N GLU A 809 -18.42 20.56 5.24
CA GLU A 809 -18.35 20.61 3.78
C GLU A 809 -19.61 20.01 3.13
N ASN A 810 -20.20 18.99 3.74
CA ASN A 810 -21.41 18.32 3.23
C ASN A 810 -22.72 18.98 3.70
N ILE A 811 -22.65 20.13 4.38
CA ILE A 811 -23.81 20.87 4.91
C ILE A 811 -23.86 22.22 4.21
N LEU A 812 -24.80 22.39 3.28
CA LEU A 812 -25.03 23.66 2.61
C LEU A 812 -26.05 24.50 3.37
N LEU A 813 -26.08 25.82 3.11
CA LEU A 813 -27.16 26.71 3.54
C LEU A 813 -28.11 27.02 2.37
N ASP A 814 -29.41 27.09 2.63
CA ASP A 814 -30.38 27.64 1.69
C ASP A 814 -30.54 29.17 1.83
N ALA A 815 -31.35 29.78 0.97
CA ALA A 815 -31.53 31.24 0.92
C ALA A 815 -32.11 31.86 2.22
N ALA A 816 -32.76 31.05 3.07
CA ALA A 816 -33.27 31.47 4.38
C ALA A 816 -32.34 31.04 5.55
N GLY A 817 -31.15 30.52 5.23
CA GLY A 817 -30.12 30.16 6.21
C GLY A 817 -30.32 28.80 6.88
N HIS A 818 -31.20 27.94 6.39
CA HIS A 818 -31.40 26.59 6.94
C HIS A 818 -30.41 25.58 6.34
N VAL A 819 -30.08 24.53 7.07
CA VAL A 819 -29.19 23.48 6.56
C VAL A 819 -29.82 22.65 5.45
N LYS A 820 -28.97 22.23 4.52
CA LYS A 820 -29.24 21.26 3.46
C LYS A 820 -28.10 20.25 3.42
N LEU A 821 -28.35 19.05 3.95
CA LEU A 821 -27.41 17.93 3.85
C LEU A 821 -27.32 17.46 2.39
N VAL A 822 -26.10 17.39 1.87
CA VAL A 822 -25.77 16.93 0.50
C VAL A 822 -24.87 15.69 0.54
N ASP A 823 -24.47 15.19 -0.63
CA ASP A 823 -23.59 14.04 -0.88
C ASP A 823 -23.91 12.78 -0.05
N PHE A 824 -24.65 11.86 -0.66
CA PHE A 824 -25.03 10.59 -0.04
C PHE A 824 -24.13 9.42 -0.51
N GLY A 825 -22.95 9.71 -1.07
CA GLY A 825 -22.02 8.70 -1.61
C GLY A 825 -21.54 7.66 -0.60
N PHE A 826 -21.49 8.00 0.71
CA PHE A 826 -21.20 7.04 1.79
C PHE A 826 -22.44 6.60 2.60
N ALA A 827 -23.63 7.11 2.27
CA ALA A 827 -24.85 6.70 2.94
C ALA A 827 -25.17 5.22 2.67
N LYS A 828 -25.73 4.51 3.65
CA LYS A 828 -26.02 3.08 3.53
C LYS A 828 -27.25 2.70 4.34
N ARG A 829 -28.15 1.91 3.75
CA ARG A 829 -29.23 1.23 4.49
C ARG A 829 -28.59 0.15 5.38
N VAL A 830 -28.70 0.31 6.68
CA VAL A 830 -28.10 -0.59 7.68
C VAL A 830 -29.17 -1.34 8.49
N ARG A 831 -30.28 -0.67 8.87
CA ARG A 831 -31.37 -1.24 9.69
C ARG A 831 -30.79 -2.02 10.90
N ASP A 832 -31.24 -3.23 11.17
CA ASP A 832 -30.82 -4.09 12.29
C ASP A 832 -29.47 -4.82 12.06
N ARG A 833 -28.69 -4.42 11.06
CA ARG A 833 -27.40 -5.05 10.71
C ARG A 833 -26.23 -4.14 11.10
N GLU A 834 -25.02 -4.64 10.90
CA GLU A 834 -23.81 -3.80 10.92
C GLU A 834 -23.19 -3.74 9.52
N THR A 835 -22.48 -2.64 9.25
CA THR A 835 -21.57 -2.51 8.12
C THR A 835 -20.13 -2.42 8.63
N TYR A 836 -19.15 -2.84 7.83
CA TYR A 836 -17.72 -2.90 8.21
C TYR A 836 -16.83 -2.06 7.29
N THR A 837 -17.44 -1.28 6.38
CA THR A 837 -16.73 -0.42 5.41
C THR A 837 -16.16 0.82 6.11
N LEU A 838 -14.83 0.93 6.20
CA LEU A 838 -14.11 2.14 6.62
C LEU A 838 -14.29 3.24 5.57
N CYS A 839 -15.16 4.20 5.85
CA CYS A 839 -15.44 5.38 5.01
C CYS A 839 -15.83 6.56 5.91
N GLY A 840 -15.84 7.77 5.34
CA GLY A 840 -15.99 9.02 6.07
C GLY A 840 -14.66 9.77 6.23
N THR A 841 -14.74 10.98 6.74
CA THR A 841 -13.61 11.92 6.87
C THR A 841 -12.82 11.67 8.17
N PRO A 842 -11.46 11.61 8.17
CA PRO A 842 -10.66 11.08 9.28
C PRO A 842 -10.94 11.66 10.67
N GLU A 843 -11.12 12.97 10.76
CA GLU A 843 -11.39 13.73 11.99
C GLU A 843 -12.76 13.39 12.62
N TYR A 844 -13.69 12.92 11.79
CA TYR A 844 -15.08 12.63 12.15
C TYR A 844 -15.37 11.14 12.39
N LEU A 845 -14.40 10.25 12.13
CA LEU A 845 -14.60 8.81 12.29
C LEU A 845 -14.83 8.41 13.76
N ALA A 846 -15.82 7.56 13.99
CA ALA A 846 -16.06 6.96 15.30
C ALA A 846 -15.02 5.85 15.62
N PRO A 847 -14.68 5.60 16.90
CA PRO A 847 -13.68 4.62 17.29
C PRO A 847 -13.94 3.21 16.75
N GLU A 848 -15.21 2.78 16.73
CA GLU A 848 -15.61 1.45 16.23
C GLU A 848 -15.39 1.29 14.72
N VAL A 849 -15.44 2.38 13.95
CA VAL A 849 -15.18 2.41 12.50
C VAL A 849 -13.69 2.19 12.25
N ILE A 850 -12.84 2.93 12.97
CA ILE A 850 -11.37 2.82 12.91
C ILE A 850 -10.93 1.42 13.37
N GLN A 851 -11.51 0.93 14.46
CA GLN A 851 -11.22 -0.39 15.03
C GLN A 851 -11.86 -1.55 14.24
N SER A 852 -12.62 -1.26 13.17
CA SER A 852 -13.30 -2.25 12.31
C SER A 852 -14.23 -3.21 13.06
N GLN A 853 -14.88 -2.74 14.12
CA GLN A 853 -15.72 -3.56 15.02
C GLN A 853 -17.17 -3.75 14.52
N GLY A 854 -17.45 -3.37 13.28
CA GLY A 854 -18.82 -3.21 12.80
C GLY A 854 -19.46 -1.94 13.32
N HIS A 855 -20.32 -1.33 12.52
CA HIS A 855 -21.00 -0.10 12.88
C HIS A 855 -22.40 0.02 12.29
N SER A 856 -23.24 0.75 13.02
CA SER A 856 -24.61 1.12 12.68
C SER A 856 -24.73 2.65 12.52
N THR A 857 -25.94 3.19 12.69
CA THR A 857 -26.24 4.63 12.78
C THR A 857 -25.56 5.35 13.95
N ALA A 858 -25.04 4.62 14.95
CA ALA A 858 -24.33 5.18 16.11
C ALA A 858 -23.12 6.08 15.76
N VAL A 859 -22.56 5.92 14.57
CA VAL A 859 -21.38 6.69 14.10
C VAL A 859 -21.73 8.13 13.74
N ASP A 860 -22.97 8.38 13.29
CA ASP A 860 -23.41 9.71 12.91
C ASP A 860 -23.67 10.59 14.15
N TRP A 861 -24.08 9.98 15.27
CA TRP A 861 -24.14 10.65 16.58
C TRP A 861 -22.76 11.01 17.12
N TRP A 862 -21.74 10.17 16.91
CA TRP A 862 -20.35 10.55 17.22
C TRP A 862 -19.90 11.73 16.36
N ALA A 863 -20.14 11.66 15.04
CA ALA A 863 -19.79 12.74 14.12
C ALA A 863 -20.52 14.06 14.46
N LEU A 864 -21.76 14.01 14.97
CA LEU A 864 -22.48 15.17 15.50
C LEU A 864 -21.75 15.81 16.69
N GLY A 865 -21.18 15.01 17.60
CA GLY A 865 -20.38 15.51 18.73
C GLY A 865 -19.07 16.17 18.28
N ILE A 866 -18.40 15.61 17.27
CA ILE A 866 -17.22 16.23 16.62
C ILE A 866 -17.62 17.55 15.94
N LEU A 867 -18.73 17.57 15.20
CA LEU A 867 -19.26 18.75 14.52
C LEU A 867 -19.61 19.87 15.50
N MET A 868 -20.25 19.52 16.62
CA MET A 868 -20.59 20.46 17.69
C MET A 868 -19.33 21.06 18.33
N TYR A 869 -18.31 20.25 18.59
CA TYR A 869 -17.01 20.73 19.09
C TYR A 869 -16.37 21.71 18.10
N GLU A 870 -16.29 21.35 16.81
CA GLU A 870 -15.69 22.20 15.77
C GLU A 870 -16.50 23.48 15.54
N PHE A 871 -17.84 23.45 15.57
CA PHE A 871 -18.66 24.66 15.50
C PHE A 871 -18.35 25.63 16.63
N ILE A 872 -18.16 25.15 17.87
CA ILE A 872 -17.95 26.02 19.04
C ILE A 872 -16.49 26.49 19.16
N THR A 873 -15.51 25.66 18.79
CA THR A 873 -14.08 25.97 18.97
C THR A 873 -13.37 26.47 17.71
N GLY A 874 -13.89 26.11 16.53
CA GLY A 874 -13.30 26.42 15.22
C GLY A 874 -12.38 25.35 14.66
N TYR A 875 -12.18 24.23 15.37
CA TYR A 875 -11.31 23.12 14.96
C TYR A 875 -11.78 21.79 15.57
N PRO A 876 -11.51 20.63 14.94
CA PRO A 876 -11.91 19.34 15.50
C PRO A 876 -11.07 18.96 16.74
N PRO A 877 -11.61 18.19 17.69
CA PRO A 877 -10.90 17.81 18.93
C PRO A 877 -9.70 16.88 18.68
N PHE A 878 -9.69 16.22 17.52
CA PHE A 878 -8.64 15.33 17.03
C PHE A 878 -8.15 15.88 15.68
N TRP A 879 -6.86 16.21 15.60
CA TRP A 879 -6.25 16.72 14.38
C TRP A 879 -4.76 16.37 14.33
N HIS A 880 -4.27 16.05 13.13
CA HIS A 880 -2.85 15.85 12.82
C HIS A 880 -2.66 15.82 11.29
N GLN A 881 -1.46 16.12 10.79
CA GLN A 881 -1.17 16.05 9.35
C GLN A 881 -1.22 14.61 8.79
N ASN A 882 -0.78 13.63 9.58
CA ASN A 882 -0.90 12.20 9.27
C ASN A 882 -2.22 11.63 9.85
N PRO A 883 -3.15 11.10 9.01
CA PRO A 883 -4.41 10.51 9.47
C PRO A 883 -4.26 9.36 10.49
N MET A 884 -3.15 8.62 10.48
CA MET A 884 -2.89 7.55 11.43
C MET A 884 -2.76 8.07 12.87
N GLU A 885 -2.25 9.29 13.05
CA GLU A 885 -2.20 9.94 14.37
C GLU A 885 -3.57 10.50 14.78
N ILE A 886 -4.42 10.93 13.83
CA ILE A 886 -5.83 11.26 14.10
C ILE A 886 -6.53 10.01 14.66
N TYR A 887 -6.33 8.85 14.02
CA TYR A 887 -6.89 7.57 14.49
C TYR A 887 -6.39 7.16 15.88
N LYS A 888 -5.08 7.32 16.16
CA LYS A 888 -4.52 7.10 17.49
C LYS A 888 -5.13 8.05 18.53
N GLN A 889 -5.33 9.33 18.17
CA GLN A 889 -5.98 10.31 19.04
C GLN A 889 -7.45 9.92 19.32
N ILE A 890 -8.26 9.61 18.31
CA ILE A 890 -9.67 9.21 18.49
C ILE A 890 -9.83 8.02 19.44
N ILE A 891 -8.89 7.06 19.40
CA ILE A 891 -8.94 5.86 20.27
C ILE A 891 -8.44 6.13 21.70
N HIS A 892 -7.40 6.96 21.89
CA HIS A 892 -6.68 7.03 23.18
C HIS A 892 -6.73 8.40 23.87
N LYS A 893 -6.92 9.49 23.13
CA LYS A 893 -6.93 10.86 23.66
C LYS A 893 -8.36 11.18 24.12
N ARG A 894 -8.52 11.58 25.37
CA ARG A 894 -9.79 12.13 25.86
C ARG A 894 -10.03 13.51 25.22
N ILE A 895 -11.28 13.83 24.92
CA ILE A 895 -11.65 15.19 24.51
C ILE A 895 -11.35 16.16 25.67
N THR A 896 -10.74 17.29 25.34
CA THR A 896 -10.37 18.35 26.27
C THR A 896 -10.84 19.68 25.73
N PHE A 897 -11.43 20.52 26.58
CA PHE A 897 -11.96 21.82 26.19
C PHE A 897 -10.96 22.95 26.49
N PRO A 898 -10.92 24.03 25.69
CA PRO A 898 -10.17 25.24 26.02
C PRO A 898 -10.62 25.82 27.38
N PRO A 899 -9.71 26.20 28.29
CA PRO A 899 -10.09 26.62 29.63
C PRO A 899 -10.67 28.04 29.70
N HIS A 900 -10.43 28.89 28.69
CA HIS A 900 -10.72 30.33 28.75
C HIS A 900 -11.32 30.94 27.47
N ASP A 901 -10.89 30.52 26.27
CA ASP A 901 -11.42 31.00 25.00
C ASP A 901 -11.48 29.86 23.96
N PRO A 902 -12.65 29.54 23.37
CA PRO A 902 -13.98 29.98 23.79
C PRO A 902 -14.33 29.58 25.24
N PRO A 903 -15.14 30.36 25.96
CA PRO A 903 -15.93 29.82 27.06
C PRO A 903 -16.99 28.87 26.46
N ILE A 904 -17.01 27.62 26.93
CA ILE A 904 -17.96 26.58 26.53
C ILE A 904 -18.85 26.23 27.73
N SER A 905 -20.16 26.29 27.57
CA SER A 905 -21.12 25.99 28.65
C SER A 905 -20.99 24.54 29.15
N SER A 906 -21.37 24.29 30.41
CA SER A 906 -21.42 22.95 31.00
C SER A 906 -22.22 21.99 30.12
N ASP A 907 -23.37 22.45 29.65
CA ASP A 907 -24.33 21.66 28.90
C ASP A 907 -23.81 21.34 27.49
N ALA A 908 -22.99 22.23 26.91
CA ALA A 908 -22.31 21.97 25.65
C ALA A 908 -21.16 20.95 25.82
N GLN A 909 -20.38 21.06 26.90
CA GLN A 909 -19.32 20.08 27.21
C GLN A 909 -19.90 18.69 27.49
N ASP A 910 -20.98 18.62 28.27
CA ASP A 910 -21.68 17.38 28.63
C ASP A 910 -22.25 16.69 27.37
N LEU A 911 -22.94 17.44 26.49
CA LEU A 911 -23.48 16.90 25.24
C LEU A 911 -22.37 16.35 24.33
N ILE A 912 -21.26 17.08 24.18
CA ILE A 912 -20.12 16.62 23.37
C ILE A 912 -19.54 15.33 23.94
N LEU A 913 -19.39 15.20 25.26
CA LEU A 913 -18.87 13.97 25.88
C LEU A 913 -19.85 12.80 25.77
N ALA A 914 -21.15 13.05 25.90
CA ALA A 914 -22.21 12.04 25.77
C ALA A 914 -22.33 11.50 24.32
N LEU A 915 -22.21 12.38 23.32
CA LEU A 915 -22.16 12.01 21.89
C LEU A 915 -20.82 11.35 21.50
N CYS A 916 -19.70 11.83 22.03
CA CYS A 916 -18.37 11.28 21.79
C CYS A 916 -17.97 10.21 22.84
N THR A 917 -18.94 9.44 23.34
CA THR A 917 -18.65 8.29 24.20
C THR A 917 -18.13 7.12 23.34
N VAL A 918 -16.95 6.61 23.70
CA VAL A 918 -16.24 5.55 22.95
C VAL A 918 -17.04 4.25 22.95
N ASP A 919 -17.61 3.87 24.09
CA ASP A 919 -18.53 2.73 24.16
C ASP A 919 -19.89 3.11 23.56
N ARG A 920 -20.16 2.59 22.36
CA ARG A 920 -21.42 2.84 21.63
C ARG A 920 -22.68 2.43 22.42
N SER A 921 -22.59 1.50 23.38
CA SER A 921 -23.74 1.09 24.21
C SER A 921 -24.14 2.13 25.26
N HIS A 922 -23.24 3.08 25.55
CA HIS A 922 -23.45 4.22 26.44
C HIS A 922 -23.52 5.56 25.69
N ARG A 923 -23.42 5.57 24.36
CA ARG A 923 -23.42 6.78 23.54
C ARG A 923 -24.83 7.34 23.36
N LEU A 924 -25.00 8.64 23.64
CA LEU A 924 -26.27 9.34 23.43
C LEU A 924 -26.70 9.26 21.96
N GLY A 925 -27.99 9.06 21.71
CA GLY A 925 -28.52 8.78 20.36
C GLY A 925 -28.54 7.29 19.97
N ASN A 926 -27.74 6.45 20.63
CA ASN A 926 -27.74 4.98 20.46
C ASN A 926 -28.27 4.23 21.71
N LEU A 927 -28.82 4.97 22.67
CA LEU A 927 -29.56 4.44 23.82
C LEU A 927 -31.00 4.06 23.40
N SER A 928 -31.76 3.47 24.32
CA SER A 928 -33.14 3.01 24.05
C SER A 928 -34.13 4.10 23.66
N GLY A 929 -33.89 5.37 23.98
CA GLY A 929 -34.70 6.51 23.54
C GLY A 929 -34.24 7.12 22.22
N GLY A 930 -33.18 6.61 21.58
CA GLY A 930 -32.74 7.04 20.25
C GLY A 930 -32.48 8.55 20.17
N ALA A 931 -33.02 9.20 19.13
CA ALA A 931 -32.92 10.64 18.96
C ALA A 931 -33.64 11.43 20.08
N ALA A 932 -34.66 10.87 20.75
CA ALA A 932 -35.38 11.56 21.81
C ALA A 932 -34.47 11.86 23.02
N ASP A 933 -33.54 10.95 23.33
CA ASP A 933 -32.55 11.17 24.40
C ASP A 933 -31.64 12.37 24.06
N VAL A 934 -31.21 12.50 22.80
CA VAL A 934 -30.45 13.68 22.31
C VAL A 934 -31.31 14.95 22.39
N LYS A 935 -32.57 14.88 21.94
CA LYS A 935 -33.49 16.03 21.89
C LYS A 935 -33.90 16.54 23.28
N SER A 936 -33.84 15.70 24.31
CA SER A 936 -34.15 16.05 25.70
C SER A 936 -32.97 16.65 26.48
N HIS A 937 -31.76 16.64 25.91
CA HIS A 937 -30.55 17.11 26.59
C HIS A 937 -30.64 18.61 26.97
N PRO A 938 -30.17 19.04 28.17
CA PRO A 938 -30.27 20.43 28.64
C PRO A 938 -29.79 21.50 27.65
N PHE A 939 -28.73 21.20 26.87
CA PHE A 939 -28.25 22.07 25.79
C PHE A 939 -29.33 22.47 24.78
N PHE A 940 -30.34 21.61 24.54
CA PHE A 940 -31.47 21.86 23.65
C PHE A 940 -32.76 22.28 24.38
N ALA A 941 -32.75 22.54 25.69
CA ALA A 941 -33.96 22.87 26.46
C ALA A 941 -34.71 24.15 25.99
N SER A 942 -34.07 24.98 25.16
CA SER A 942 -34.67 26.16 24.53
C SER A 942 -35.20 25.93 23.10
N VAL A 943 -35.07 24.71 22.55
CA VAL A 943 -35.48 24.37 21.18
C VAL A 943 -36.90 23.83 21.16
N ASN A 944 -37.77 24.49 20.40
CA ASN A 944 -39.04 23.91 19.98
C ASN A 944 -38.84 23.14 18.66
N TRP A 945 -38.80 21.81 18.74
CA TRP A 945 -38.56 20.92 17.61
C TRP A 945 -39.59 21.04 16.48
N ASP A 946 -40.85 21.37 16.80
CA ASP A 946 -41.90 21.60 15.80
C ASP A 946 -41.67 22.91 15.05
N ASP A 947 -41.22 23.97 15.74
CA ASP A 947 -40.90 25.26 15.11
C ASP A 947 -39.66 25.15 14.20
N VAL A 948 -38.67 24.33 14.59
CA VAL A 948 -37.52 23.99 13.75
C VAL A 948 -37.99 23.23 12.51
N TYR A 949 -38.69 22.10 12.66
CA TYR A 949 -39.14 21.29 11.53
C TYR A 949 -40.05 22.06 10.56
N ALA A 950 -40.96 22.89 11.09
CA ALA A 950 -41.84 23.76 10.31
C ALA A 950 -41.15 25.04 9.80
N ARG A 951 -39.85 25.23 10.08
CA ARG A 951 -39.01 26.37 9.65
C ARG A 951 -39.63 27.74 9.95
N ARG A 952 -40.18 27.90 11.16
CA ARG A 952 -40.87 29.15 11.57
C ARG A 952 -39.94 30.34 11.80
N HIS A 953 -38.64 30.10 11.89
CA HIS A 953 -37.60 31.11 12.08
C HIS A 953 -36.49 30.90 11.06
N ASN A 954 -35.99 32.00 10.48
CA ASN A 954 -34.84 31.94 9.57
C ASN A 954 -33.56 31.53 10.33
N GLY A 955 -32.57 31.03 9.59
CA GLY A 955 -31.28 30.63 10.14
C GLY A 955 -30.42 31.78 10.69
N PRO A 956 -29.49 31.50 11.62
CA PRO A 956 -28.59 32.50 12.20
C PRO A 956 -27.69 33.22 11.18
N ILE A 957 -27.38 32.56 10.05
CA ILE A 957 -26.56 33.12 8.98
C ILE A 957 -27.40 33.13 7.71
N ILE A 958 -27.82 34.32 7.28
CA ILE A 958 -28.51 34.53 6.01
C ILE A 958 -27.46 34.79 4.92
N PRO A 959 -27.38 33.95 3.86
CA PRO A 959 -26.49 34.20 2.74
C PRO A 959 -26.79 35.53 2.03
N LYS A 960 -25.76 36.26 1.62
CA LYS A 960 -25.91 37.53 0.89
C LYS A 960 -26.02 37.25 -0.61
N LEU A 961 -27.23 37.03 -1.09
CA LEU A 961 -27.52 36.67 -2.48
C LEU A 961 -27.99 37.88 -3.30
N SER A 962 -27.46 37.99 -4.51
CA SER A 962 -27.81 38.99 -5.54
C SER A 962 -28.90 38.52 -6.50
N GLY A 963 -29.26 37.24 -6.49
CA GLY A 963 -30.32 36.65 -7.31
C GLY A 963 -30.46 35.13 -7.10
N ALA A 964 -31.45 34.52 -7.76
CA ALA A 964 -31.72 33.08 -7.62
C ALA A 964 -30.57 32.19 -8.14
N SER A 965 -29.81 32.66 -9.14
CA SER A 965 -28.64 31.99 -9.70
C SER A 965 -27.31 32.56 -9.18
N ASP A 966 -27.30 33.17 -7.99
CA ASP A 966 -26.06 33.67 -7.38
C ASP A 966 -25.22 32.50 -6.87
N ASP A 967 -24.00 32.39 -7.40
CA ASP A 967 -23.01 31.37 -7.10
C ASP A 967 -21.75 31.92 -6.42
N SER A 968 -21.79 33.16 -5.91
CA SER A 968 -20.68 33.83 -5.21
C SER A 968 -20.28 33.16 -3.88
N CYS A 969 -21.10 32.25 -3.37
CA CYS A 969 -20.79 31.42 -2.20
C CYS A 969 -20.04 30.11 -2.55
N PHE A 970 -19.70 29.88 -3.82
CA PHE A 970 -18.97 28.70 -4.31
C PHE A 970 -17.59 29.09 -4.88
N GLU A 971 -16.64 28.15 -4.83
CA GLU A 971 -15.32 28.32 -5.46
C GLU A 971 -15.40 28.25 -7.00
N ARG A 972 -14.34 28.70 -7.68
CA ARG A 972 -14.26 28.68 -9.15
C ARG A 972 -13.42 27.51 -9.64
N TYR A 973 -14.05 26.57 -10.32
CA TYR A 973 -13.41 25.43 -10.96
C TYR A 973 -13.17 25.68 -12.45
N SER A 974 -12.12 25.08 -13.02
CA SER A 974 -11.86 25.09 -14.46
C SER A 974 -12.83 24.19 -15.21
N GLU A 975 -13.35 24.65 -16.35
CA GLU A 975 -14.24 23.86 -17.19
C GLU A 975 -13.51 22.75 -17.97
N ASP A 976 -12.19 22.89 -18.16
CA ASP A 976 -11.35 21.99 -18.97
C ASP A 976 -11.63 20.50 -18.69
N GLU A 977 -11.94 19.79 -19.75
CA GLU A 977 -12.07 18.34 -19.77
C GLU A 977 -10.80 17.78 -20.40
N GLY A 978 -9.96 17.18 -19.55
CA GLY A 978 -8.83 16.39 -20.01
C GLY A 978 -9.27 15.23 -20.91
N GLN A 979 -8.30 14.53 -21.49
CA GLN A 979 -8.54 13.49 -22.49
C GLN A 979 -9.60 12.46 -22.02
N VAL A 980 -10.72 12.38 -22.75
CA VAL A 980 -11.90 11.62 -22.35
C VAL A 980 -11.87 10.20 -22.93
N ASP A 981 -11.94 9.18 -22.05
CA ASP A 981 -12.18 7.80 -22.44
C ASP A 981 -13.61 7.61 -22.98
N ILE A 982 -13.74 7.04 -24.17
CA ILE A 982 -15.01 6.83 -24.89
C ILE A 982 -15.76 5.59 -24.34
N TYR A 983 -17.07 5.70 -24.08
CA TYR A 983 -17.89 4.57 -23.66
C TYR A 983 -18.24 3.65 -24.85
N THR A 984 -17.39 2.63 -25.05
CA THR A 984 -17.43 1.69 -26.18
C THR A 984 -18.72 0.85 -26.23
N GLN A 985 -19.01 0.29 -27.41
CA GLN A 985 -20.16 -0.61 -27.61
C GLN A 985 -20.13 -1.84 -26.68
N GLU A 986 -18.96 -2.44 -26.49
CA GLU A 986 -18.76 -3.55 -25.54
C GLU A 986 -19.07 -3.14 -24.09
N ALA A 987 -18.73 -1.91 -23.71
CA ALA A 987 -19.02 -1.38 -22.39
C ALA A 987 -20.53 -1.15 -22.19
N ARG A 988 -21.24 -0.65 -23.22
CA ARG A 988 -22.71 -0.48 -23.23
C ARG A 988 -23.41 -1.81 -23.00
N GLU A 989 -23.08 -2.82 -23.82
CA GLU A 989 -23.68 -4.17 -23.75
C GLU A 989 -23.45 -4.85 -22.39
N LYS A 990 -22.35 -4.54 -21.72
CA LYS A 990 -22.00 -5.09 -20.40
C LYS A 990 -22.63 -4.33 -19.22
N TRP A 991 -22.76 -3.01 -19.30
CA TRP A 991 -23.01 -2.16 -18.12
C TRP A 991 -24.26 -1.28 -18.16
N ASP A 992 -24.92 -1.05 -19.30
CA ASP A 992 -26.10 -0.16 -19.32
C ASP A 992 -27.27 -0.72 -18.47
N SER A 993 -27.40 -2.04 -18.33
CA SER A 993 -28.35 -2.69 -17.42
C SER A 993 -28.08 -2.39 -15.94
N ALA A 994 -26.82 -2.12 -15.57
CA ALA A 994 -26.46 -1.69 -14.22
C ALA A 994 -26.86 -0.23 -13.93
N PHE A 995 -27.31 0.52 -14.93
CA PHE A 995 -27.70 1.93 -14.79
C PHE A 995 -29.18 2.20 -15.10
N GLU A 996 -30.05 1.17 -15.15
CA GLU A 996 -31.50 1.31 -15.43
C GLU A 996 -32.26 2.27 -14.49
N GLY A 997 -31.67 2.66 -13.36
CA GLY A 997 -32.20 3.70 -12.46
C GLY A 997 -31.97 5.15 -12.94
N PHE A 998 -31.28 5.35 -14.06
CA PHE A 998 -31.04 6.65 -14.71
C PHE A 998 -31.70 6.69 -16.08
#